data_AF-W2NQW0-F1
#
_entry.id   AF-W2NQW0-F1
#
_cell.length_a   1.000
_cell.length_b   1.000
_cell.length_c   1.000
_cell.angle_alpha   90.00
_cell.angle_beta   90.00
_cell.angle_gamma   90.00
#
_symmetry.space_group_name_H-M   'P 1'
#
loop_
_entity.id
_entity.type
_entity.pdbx_description
1 polymer ?
#
loop_
_entity_poly.entity_id
_entity_poly.type
_entity_poly.pdbx_seq_one_letter_code
_entity_poly.pdbx_strand_id
1 'polypeptide(L)'
;MGTTSAGRNVLVAQALAFGLLSTANADCAAGSSTLTTEGCSGCGEYDLCRGFSSQSECSGSGCEVDGECTYECMSVGPNLSTLVVLIEFGGYKSSKEVAAGGFTLSGYPDLTSEWPSANNDDVTAVGTIDLSSAVTTFIMSGGTADVEYPQGKVASLTLTSDFISAASAVTKVVLQNLDLNDEIASLSTLLPSTVESLDLANTLLSSFPTELGTLTSLQQLLLDYNYITTVDSLDVIDSIITLSIERNSLTTFSAVFTNLEYLYLGANNLTSVPTAIFSHSNLKTLNLTGNSFTSRSFTTKQAEFLNNLETLVLSASDFTVGLDCDDMDQVVVHDVTVCLNDVVATRESSSAGVDGSDAQPSSSSGSSSTSLILGIICGLLAVVIAAIIFIFYRRKKKSFVDSKLSSNADDHFPSSSNNRELRQQPYGQLRTSTGVPLGIPMSTSGVAMGIPTETPEGDATTGIPTTEEADTYQLTSLDAAPMRKKPHTFLSIWSDPELLSLQVRVEDIEDVKQLGSGAFATVWLVEYRKSQLLASKRLRPERRTKKQTSNFVEEIKLIANFDHPNLVKLIGAAWTIESDLQALLEYMDGGDLRQYLSDASTPFGWSFRKFDIAIGIIEALVYLHSFVPPLVHRDLKSKNVLLSSDFQAKLSDFGTSRFRSVENTMTAGVGTGRWLAPEVIRGDTDYGCSADIYSFGALLTELDTNQIPYSNARGSNGKVLTDMTILHHVATGKLHPEVRSTCNASMKALIERCLVEDPSKRPTATVIAYELRKNQKEMAASL
;
A
#
# COMPACT_ATOMS: atom_id res chain seq x y z
N MET A 1 -50.92 -18.07 58.57
CA MET A 1 -49.46 -17.88 58.64
C MET A 1 -48.98 -17.64 57.22
N GLY A 2 -48.49 -16.44 56.94
CA GLY A 2 -48.17 -15.98 55.59
C GLY A 2 -48.17 -14.45 55.59
N THR A 3 -47.00 -13.89 55.33
CA THR A 3 -46.50 -12.55 55.61
C THR A 3 -46.99 -11.46 54.66
N THR A 4 -47.12 -10.23 55.18
CA THR A 4 -47.41 -9.00 54.45
C THR A 4 -46.31 -7.95 54.66
N SER A 5 -45.99 -7.26 53.55
CA SER A 5 -45.71 -5.82 53.44
C SER A 5 -44.47 -5.18 54.10
N ALA A 6 -43.51 -4.84 53.24
CA ALA A 6 -42.93 -3.50 52.97
C ALA A 6 -42.81 -2.42 54.08
N GLY A 7 -41.63 -1.76 54.13
CA GLY A 7 -41.55 -0.32 54.44
C GLY A 7 -40.27 0.24 55.08
N ARG A 8 -39.41 0.86 54.23
CA ARG A 8 -38.66 2.15 54.37
C ARG A 8 -37.73 2.46 55.59
N ASN A 9 -36.47 2.74 55.23
CA ASN A 9 -35.55 3.86 55.58
C ASN A 9 -35.53 4.50 56.99
N VAL A 10 -34.33 4.69 57.56
CA VAL A 10 -33.67 6.01 57.78
C VAL A 10 -32.28 5.85 58.46
N LEU A 11 -31.40 6.80 58.12
CA LEU A 11 -29.97 7.01 58.35
C LEU A 11 -29.50 7.37 59.80
N VAL A 12 -28.15 7.34 59.95
CA VAL A 12 -27.21 8.10 60.83
C VAL A 12 -26.82 7.51 62.20
N ALA A 13 -25.52 7.19 62.36
CA ALA A 13 -24.69 7.64 63.48
C ALA A 13 -23.18 7.52 63.16
N GLN A 14 -22.48 8.65 63.21
CA GLN A 14 -21.03 8.82 63.11
C GLN A 14 -20.31 8.22 64.33
N ALA A 15 -19.08 7.73 64.13
CA ALA A 15 -18.05 7.71 65.18
C ALA A 15 -16.68 8.00 64.55
N LEU A 16 -16.09 9.11 64.97
CA LEU A 16 -14.73 9.54 64.66
C LEU A 16 -13.81 9.22 65.85
N ALA A 17 -12.67 8.59 65.52
CA ALA A 17 -11.31 8.99 65.91
C ALA A 17 -10.49 8.10 66.88
N PHE A 18 -9.22 8.01 66.45
CA PHE A 18 -7.97 7.55 67.08
C PHE A 18 -7.81 6.04 67.29
N GLY A 19 -6.78 5.37 66.78
CA GLY A 19 -5.53 5.82 66.16
C GLY A 19 -4.51 4.71 66.40
N LEU A 20 -4.15 3.98 65.34
CA LEU A 20 -3.00 3.08 65.31
C LEU A 20 -2.21 3.48 64.07
N LEU A 21 -1.03 4.04 64.32
CA LEU A 21 -0.03 4.35 63.31
C LEU A 21 0.35 3.06 62.58
N SER A 22 -0.23 2.84 61.41
CA SER A 22 0.48 2.24 60.28
C SER A 22 0.86 3.38 59.35
N THR A 23 2.15 3.55 59.09
CA THR A 23 2.66 4.38 58.00
C THR A 23 2.03 3.90 56.70
N ALA A 24 0.97 4.58 56.25
CA ALA A 24 0.41 4.36 54.93
C ALA A 24 1.40 4.98 53.94
N ASN A 25 1.99 4.16 53.07
CA ASN A 25 2.65 4.67 51.88
C ASN A 25 1.66 5.57 51.14
N ALA A 26 2.09 6.72 50.65
CA ALA A 26 1.28 7.51 49.72
C ALA A 26 0.94 6.62 48.50
N ASP A 27 -0.35 6.45 48.20
CA ASP A 27 -0.80 5.77 46.98
C ASP A 27 -0.54 6.71 45.79
N CYS A 28 0.69 6.66 45.26
CA CYS A 28 1.14 7.48 44.14
C CYS A 28 0.57 6.94 42.82
N ALA A 29 -0.36 7.65 42.17
CA ALA A 29 -1.12 7.17 41.00
C ALA A 29 -1.61 5.72 41.18
N ALA A 30 -1.98 5.02 40.10
CA ALA A 30 -2.34 3.60 40.15
C ALA A 30 -1.13 2.65 40.39
N GLY A 31 0.00 3.17 40.89
CA GLY A 31 1.24 2.45 41.17
C GLY A 31 2.25 2.43 40.01
N SER A 32 3.38 1.75 40.24
CA SER A 32 4.53 1.76 39.33
C SER A 32 4.36 0.84 38.12
N SER A 33 3.41 -0.10 38.16
CA SER A 33 3.13 -1.03 37.05
C SER A 33 1.91 -0.66 36.21
N THR A 34 1.30 0.49 36.49
CA THR A 34 0.07 0.93 35.82
C THR A 34 0.33 2.23 35.08
N LEU A 35 0.00 2.26 33.79
CA LEU A 35 0.02 3.46 32.98
C LEU A 35 -1.34 4.16 33.07
N THR A 36 -1.37 5.44 33.46
CA THR A 36 -2.63 6.19 33.70
C THR A 36 -2.40 7.69 33.50
N THR A 37 -3.48 8.47 33.37
CA THR A 37 -3.45 9.94 33.56
C THR A 37 -3.99 10.34 34.94
N GLU A 38 -4.71 9.44 35.61
CA GLU A 38 -5.35 9.70 36.89
C GLU A 38 -4.33 9.69 38.04
N GLY A 39 -4.36 10.75 38.86
CA GLY A 39 -3.46 10.86 40.02
C GLY A 39 -2.02 11.24 39.68
N CYS A 40 -1.77 11.72 38.46
CA CYS A 40 -0.48 12.20 37.96
C CYS A 40 -0.21 13.67 38.29
N SER A 41 -0.27 14.07 39.58
CA SER A 41 -0.24 15.49 39.99
C SER A 41 1.04 16.26 39.65
N GLY A 42 2.14 15.56 39.36
CA GLY A 42 3.41 16.14 38.90
C GLY A 42 3.58 16.25 37.38
N CYS A 43 2.63 15.75 36.57
CA CYS A 43 2.74 15.72 35.11
C CYS A 43 1.86 16.78 34.42
N GLY A 44 2.09 17.01 33.13
CA GLY A 44 1.26 17.91 32.32
C GLY A 44 -0.19 17.41 32.16
N GLU A 45 -1.09 18.30 31.78
CA GLU A 45 -2.49 17.97 31.53
C GLU A 45 -2.58 16.94 30.38
N TYR A 46 -3.18 15.78 30.65
CA TYR A 46 -3.25 14.60 29.77
C TYR A 46 -1.93 13.84 29.53
N ASP A 47 -0.84 14.21 30.20
CA ASP A 47 0.37 13.39 30.17
C ASP A 47 0.12 12.04 30.83
N LEU A 48 0.61 10.97 30.22
CA LEU A 48 0.55 9.65 30.84
C LEU A 48 1.64 9.57 31.91
N CYS A 49 1.38 8.84 32.99
CA CYS A 49 2.37 8.64 34.02
C CYS A 49 2.34 7.25 34.64
N ARG A 50 3.43 6.96 35.35
CA ARG A 50 3.56 5.87 36.33
C ARG A 50 3.96 6.46 37.68
N GLY A 51 3.37 5.96 38.77
CA GLY A 51 3.63 6.48 40.12
C GLY A 51 4.58 5.61 40.94
N PHE A 52 5.51 6.23 41.63
CA PHE A 52 6.50 5.56 42.49
C PHE A 52 6.50 6.15 43.89
N SER A 53 6.73 5.30 44.89
CA SER A 53 6.80 5.69 46.31
C SER A 53 8.13 6.30 46.73
N SER A 54 9.15 6.26 45.85
CA SER A 54 10.45 6.87 46.11
C SER A 54 11.14 7.33 44.82
N GLN A 55 11.89 8.44 44.92
CA GLN A 55 12.65 9.00 43.80
C GLN A 55 13.71 8.04 43.25
N SER A 56 14.20 7.10 44.07
CA SER A 56 15.20 6.11 43.64
C SER A 56 14.66 5.06 42.67
N GLU A 57 13.34 4.92 42.55
CA GLU A 57 12.70 3.94 41.66
C GLU A 57 12.48 4.48 40.24
N CYS A 58 12.53 5.79 40.05
CA CYS A 58 12.40 6.44 38.75
C CYS A 58 13.79 6.88 38.26
N SER A 59 14.24 6.35 37.12
CA SER A 59 15.62 6.54 36.64
C SER A 59 15.76 7.24 35.27
N GLY A 60 14.65 7.79 34.75
CA GLY A 60 14.58 8.52 33.48
C GLY A 60 14.59 10.05 33.61
N SER A 61 14.68 10.75 32.46
CA SER A 61 14.64 12.22 32.39
C SER A 61 13.23 12.82 32.57
N GLY A 62 12.18 11.99 32.60
CA GLY A 62 10.79 12.39 32.83
C GLY A 62 10.31 12.20 34.27
N CYS A 63 11.22 12.00 35.23
CA CYS A 63 10.87 11.78 36.63
C CYS A 63 10.61 13.09 37.35
N GLU A 64 9.35 13.37 37.69
CA GLU A 64 8.92 14.54 38.43
C GLU A 64 8.55 14.16 39.87
N VAL A 65 9.00 14.95 40.85
CA VAL A 65 8.73 14.70 42.28
C VAL A 65 7.64 15.67 42.74
N ASP A 66 6.55 15.13 43.28
CA ASP A 66 5.47 15.89 43.89
C ASP A 66 5.10 15.29 45.26
N GLY A 67 5.40 16.02 46.32
CA GLY A 67 5.22 15.55 47.70
C GLY A 67 6.09 14.33 48.03
N GLU A 68 5.46 13.25 48.48
CA GLU A 68 6.12 11.95 48.75
C GLU A 68 6.12 11.02 47.53
N CYS A 69 5.55 11.46 46.41
CA CYS A 69 5.42 10.69 45.18
C CYS A 69 6.42 11.13 44.13
N THR A 70 6.87 10.18 43.31
CA THR A 70 7.64 10.44 42.10
C THR A 70 6.88 9.87 40.91
N TYR A 71 6.76 10.64 39.84
CA TYR A 71 6.02 10.27 38.64
C TYR A 71 6.96 10.22 37.44
N GLU A 72 6.90 9.14 36.67
CA GLU A 72 7.50 9.10 35.35
C GLU A 72 6.49 9.65 34.34
N CYS A 73 6.63 10.93 33.98
CA CYS A 73 5.73 11.63 33.07
C CYS A 73 6.12 11.40 31.61
N MET A 74 5.14 11.04 30.80
CA MET A 74 5.24 10.85 29.35
C MET A 74 4.40 11.93 28.67
N SER A 75 5.09 12.91 28.08
CA SER A 75 4.42 14.09 27.57
C SER A 75 3.56 13.79 26.35
N VAL A 76 2.31 14.26 26.38
CA VAL A 76 1.38 14.22 25.25
C VAL A 76 1.24 15.61 24.65
N GLY A 77 1.42 15.72 23.34
CA GLY A 77 1.26 17.00 22.64
C GLY A 77 -0.17 17.57 22.80
N PRO A 78 -0.36 18.85 23.17
CA PRO A 78 -1.65 19.39 23.63
C PRO A 78 -2.72 19.55 22.54
N ASN A 79 -2.40 19.35 21.26
CA ASN A 79 -3.32 19.57 20.12
C ASN A 79 -3.33 18.40 19.12
N LEU A 80 -3.07 17.19 19.61
CA LEU A 80 -3.05 16.01 18.76
C LEU A 80 -4.48 15.55 18.46
N SER A 81 -4.82 15.41 17.17
CA SER A 81 -6.06 14.76 16.74
C SER A 81 -6.01 13.24 16.91
N THR A 82 -4.79 12.69 16.95
CA THR A 82 -4.48 11.28 17.09
C THR A 82 -3.47 11.10 18.21
N LEU A 83 -3.82 10.30 19.22
CA LEU A 83 -2.87 9.87 20.25
C LEU A 83 -2.44 8.43 19.96
N VAL A 84 -1.12 8.19 19.93
CA VAL A 84 -0.53 6.85 19.88
C VAL A 84 0.18 6.58 21.19
N VAL A 85 -0.06 5.41 21.76
CA VAL A 85 0.61 4.88 22.96
C VAL A 85 1.28 3.57 22.59
N LEU A 86 2.59 3.47 22.81
CA LEU A 86 3.38 2.31 22.44
C LEU A 86 3.74 1.48 23.67
N ILE A 87 3.53 0.17 23.60
CA ILE A 87 3.90 -0.74 24.67
C ILE A 87 4.99 -1.67 24.16
N GLU A 88 6.24 -1.31 24.44
CA GLU A 88 7.40 -2.04 23.94
C GLU A 88 7.37 -3.49 24.44
N PHE A 89 7.73 -4.43 23.56
CA PHE A 89 7.74 -5.84 23.95
C PHE A 89 8.82 -6.09 25.01
N GLY A 90 8.39 -6.61 26.15
CA GLY A 90 9.26 -7.12 27.21
C GLY A 90 9.59 -8.60 27.02
N GLY A 91 9.91 -9.25 28.13
CA GLY A 91 10.14 -10.70 28.25
C GLY A 91 8.89 -11.55 28.08
N TYR A 92 7.68 -10.96 28.06
CA TYR A 92 6.45 -11.69 27.80
C TYR A 92 6.47 -12.37 26.42
N LYS A 93 5.96 -13.61 26.39
CA LYS A 93 5.77 -14.40 25.17
C LYS A 93 4.41 -15.08 25.23
N SER A 94 3.55 -14.78 24.26
CA SER A 94 2.25 -15.43 24.17
C SER A 94 2.41 -16.93 23.90
N SER A 95 1.36 -17.70 24.20
CA SER A 95 1.32 -19.13 23.86
C SER A 95 1.56 -19.39 22.36
N LYS A 96 1.14 -18.45 21.51
CA LYS A 96 1.29 -18.51 20.05
C LYS A 96 2.71 -18.22 19.60
N GLU A 97 3.37 -17.22 20.19
CA GLU A 97 4.79 -16.94 19.96
C GLU A 97 5.66 -18.13 20.38
N VAL A 98 5.39 -18.71 21.54
CA VAL A 98 6.12 -19.90 22.02
C VAL A 98 5.94 -21.07 21.06
N ALA A 99 4.70 -21.31 20.58
CA ALA A 99 4.41 -22.36 19.61
C ALA A 99 5.11 -22.13 18.26
N ALA A 100 5.31 -20.87 17.85
CA ALA A 100 6.03 -20.50 16.63
C ALA A 100 7.58 -20.64 16.76
N GLY A 101 8.10 -20.94 17.96
CA GLY A 101 9.54 -21.03 18.22
C GLY A 101 10.18 -19.68 18.57
N GLY A 102 9.37 -18.66 18.86
CA GLY A 102 9.81 -17.29 19.13
C GLY A 102 10.09 -16.48 17.86
N PHE A 103 10.13 -15.15 18.01
CA PHE A 103 10.41 -14.23 16.92
C PHE A 103 11.69 -13.44 17.17
N THR A 104 12.47 -13.20 16.11
CA THR A 104 13.55 -12.22 16.13
C THR A 104 13.03 -10.93 15.50
N LEU A 105 12.91 -9.88 16.31
CA LEU A 105 12.43 -8.59 15.84
C LEU A 105 13.61 -7.72 15.38
N SER A 106 13.63 -7.36 14.10
CA SER A 106 14.61 -6.44 13.53
C SER A 106 14.02 -5.77 12.30
N GLY A 107 14.38 -4.51 12.05
CA GLY A 107 13.91 -3.77 10.87
C GLY A 107 12.58 -3.05 11.05
N TYR A 108 11.95 -3.15 12.23
CA TYR A 108 10.80 -2.32 12.59
C TYR A 108 11.26 -0.91 12.97
N PRO A 109 10.53 0.14 12.56
CA PRO A 109 10.82 1.50 13.01
C PRO A 109 10.69 1.60 14.52
N ASP A 110 11.49 2.50 15.11
CA ASP A 110 11.43 2.82 16.53
C ASP A 110 10.91 4.25 16.67
N LEU A 111 9.66 4.36 17.13
CA LEU A 111 8.91 5.61 17.30
C LEU A 111 8.69 5.94 18.78
N THR A 112 9.39 5.25 19.69
CA THR A 112 9.32 5.50 21.16
C THR A 112 9.79 6.90 21.55
N SER A 113 10.56 7.57 20.69
CA SER A 113 10.94 8.97 20.86
C SER A 113 9.90 9.99 20.37
N GLU A 114 8.93 9.55 19.56
CA GLU A 114 7.87 10.38 18.99
C GLU A 114 6.57 10.28 19.78
N TRP A 115 6.29 9.09 20.32
CA TRP A 115 5.05 8.77 21.02
C TRP A 115 5.32 8.29 22.45
N PRO A 116 4.43 8.57 23.42
CA PRO A 116 4.49 7.97 24.74
C PRO A 116 4.67 6.46 24.65
N SER A 117 5.73 5.95 25.30
CA SER A 117 6.01 4.52 25.34
C SER A 117 6.34 4.03 26.74
N ALA A 118 6.02 2.75 26.99
CA ALA A 118 6.42 2.05 28.20
C ALA A 118 6.81 0.61 27.89
N ASN A 119 7.77 0.06 28.64
CA ASN A 119 8.18 -1.33 28.49
C ASN A 119 7.18 -2.28 29.16
N ASN A 120 6.82 -3.37 28.50
CA ASN A 120 5.88 -4.34 29.03
C ASN A 120 6.42 -5.20 30.21
N ASP A 121 7.74 -5.20 30.45
CA ASP A 121 8.30 -5.76 31.70
C ASP A 121 8.00 -4.87 32.91
N ASP A 122 7.75 -3.58 32.66
CA ASP A 122 7.55 -2.56 33.69
C ASP A 122 6.08 -2.19 33.86
N VAL A 123 5.29 -2.24 32.78
CA VAL A 123 3.86 -1.93 32.76
C VAL A 123 3.05 -3.16 32.42
N THR A 124 2.17 -3.55 33.35
CA THR A 124 1.29 -4.74 33.23
C THR A 124 -0.19 -4.37 33.21
N ALA A 125 -0.54 -3.11 33.53
CA ALA A 125 -1.91 -2.64 33.52
C ALA A 125 -2.03 -1.23 32.92
N VAL A 126 -3.20 -0.93 32.36
CA VAL A 126 -3.56 0.41 31.88
C VAL A 126 -4.82 0.88 32.59
N GLY A 127 -4.66 2.00 33.29
CA GLY A 127 -5.67 2.73 34.04
C GLY A 127 -6.55 3.61 33.14
N THR A 128 -7.23 4.55 33.79
CA THR A 128 -7.90 5.67 33.12
C THR A 128 -6.89 6.48 32.30
N ILE A 129 -7.21 6.76 31.04
CA ILE A 129 -6.49 7.69 30.18
C ILE A 129 -7.49 8.78 29.76
N ASP A 130 -7.39 9.91 30.44
CA ASP A 130 -8.08 11.13 30.08
C ASP A 130 -7.49 11.70 28.80
N LEU A 131 -8.36 11.97 27.84
CA LEU A 131 -7.98 12.50 26.54
C LEU A 131 -8.52 13.91 26.37
N SER A 132 -7.69 14.78 25.77
CA SER A 132 -8.16 16.08 25.30
C SER A 132 -9.31 15.92 24.31
N SER A 133 -10.26 16.86 24.34
CA SER A 133 -11.39 16.92 23.40
C SER A 133 -10.98 17.02 21.92
N ALA A 134 -9.70 17.33 21.62
CA ALA A 134 -9.15 17.31 20.27
C ALA A 134 -8.89 15.90 19.73
N VAL A 135 -8.70 14.90 20.61
CA VAL A 135 -8.36 13.53 20.23
C VAL A 135 -9.60 12.83 19.70
N THR A 136 -9.58 12.50 18.41
CA THR A 136 -10.65 11.76 17.73
C THR A 136 -10.25 10.32 17.39
N THR A 137 -8.93 10.06 17.36
CA THR A 137 -8.36 8.73 17.10
C THR A 137 -7.41 8.36 18.25
N PHE A 138 -7.66 7.22 18.88
CA PHE A 138 -6.80 6.66 19.91
C PHE A 138 -6.16 5.36 19.41
N ILE A 139 -4.85 5.24 19.55
CA ILE A 139 -4.08 4.07 19.12
C ILE A 139 -3.25 3.58 20.30
N MET A 140 -3.36 2.30 20.63
CA MET A 140 -2.45 1.60 21.51
C MET A 140 -1.90 0.38 20.78
N SER A 141 -0.58 0.33 20.63
CA SER A 141 0.10 -0.76 19.90
C SER A 141 1.18 -1.39 20.75
N GLY A 142 1.21 -2.72 20.79
CA GLY A 142 2.41 -3.45 21.23
C GLY A 142 3.56 -3.25 20.25
N GLY A 143 4.78 -3.12 20.77
CA GLY A 143 6.01 -2.87 20.02
C GLY A 143 6.48 -1.42 20.08
N THR A 144 7.42 -1.09 19.19
CA THR A 144 8.08 0.23 19.12
C THR A 144 7.46 1.13 18.05
N ALA A 145 6.44 0.66 17.33
CA ALA A 145 5.71 1.41 16.33
C ALA A 145 4.30 0.85 16.12
N ASP A 146 3.43 1.68 15.55
CA ASP A 146 2.10 1.31 15.09
C ASP A 146 2.19 0.59 13.73
N VAL A 147 2.67 -0.66 13.74
CA VAL A 147 2.90 -1.50 12.54
C VAL A 147 2.50 -2.95 12.78
N GLU A 148 2.34 -3.71 11.69
CA GLU A 148 2.07 -5.15 11.74
C GLU A 148 3.32 -5.93 12.21
N TYR A 149 3.24 -6.53 13.40
CA TYR A 149 4.23 -7.47 13.91
C TYR A 149 3.88 -8.92 13.56
N PRO A 150 4.81 -9.89 13.70
CA PRO A 150 4.51 -11.29 13.43
C PRO A 150 3.31 -11.77 14.25
N GLN A 151 2.41 -12.53 13.62
CA GLN A 151 1.19 -13.00 14.25
C GLN A 151 1.46 -13.74 15.57
N GLY A 152 0.87 -13.26 16.67
CA GLY A 152 1.06 -13.78 18.01
C GLY A 152 2.15 -13.08 18.81
N LYS A 153 2.96 -12.19 18.21
CA LYS A 153 3.84 -11.29 18.96
C LYS A 153 3.01 -10.13 19.52
N VAL A 154 2.81 -10.12 20.84
CA VAL A 154 1.96 -9.15 21.52
C VAL A 154 2.56 -8.70 22.85
N ALA A 155 2.13 -7.53 23.34
CA ALA A 155 2.35 -7.09 24.72
C ALA A 155 1.17 -7.55 25.61
N SER A 156 1.43 -7.99 26.84
CA SER A 156 0.40 -8.46 27.78
C SER A 156 0.06 -7.38 28.79
N LEU A 157 -1.19 -6.91 28.77
CA LEU A 157 -1.67 -5.84 29.63
C LEU A 157 -3.10 -6.13 30.09
N THR A 158 -3.43 -5.69 31.29
CA THR A 158 -4.82 -5.64 31.77
C THR A 158 -5.39 -4.24 31.56
N LEU A 159 -6.54 -4.15 30.90
CA LEU A 159 -7.29 -2.89 30.78
C LEU A 159 -8.28 -2.80 31.94
N THR A 160 -8.23 -1.69 32.69
CA THR A 160 -9.11 -1.48 33.86
C THR A 160 -10.43 -0.82 33.48
N SER A 161 -11.40 -0.79 34.41
CA SER A 161 -12.82 -0.43 34.19
C SER A 161 -13.08 0.90 33.49
N ASP A 162 -12.16 1.85 33.59
CA ASP A 162 -12.39 3.23 33.16
C ASP A 162 -11.63 3.60 31.89
N PHE A 163 -10.55 2.85 31.56
CA PHE A 163 -9.68 2.99 30.39
C PHE A 163 -9.83 4.32 29.63
N ILE A 164 -10.47 4.33 28.46
CA ILE A 164 -10.79 5.56 27.71
C ILE A 164 -12.31 5.79 27.61
N SER A 165 -13.11 5.12 28.44
CA SER A 165 -14.58 5.08 28.33
C SER A 165 -15.25 6.47 28.34
N ALA A 166 -14.63 7.43 29.03
CA ALA A 166 -15.10 8.82 29.14
C ALA A 166 -14.78 9.70 27.91
N ALA A 167 -13.94 9.24 26.98
CA ALA A 167 -13.43 10.02 25.86
C ALA A 167 -14.45 10.22 24.72
N SER A 168 -15.47 11.04 24.96
CA SER A 168 -16.60 11.25 24.04
C SER A 168 -16.27 11.84 22.66
N ALA A 169 -15.07 12.39 22.45
CA ALA A 169 -14.62 12.88 21.14
C ALA A 169 -14.01 11.77 20.26
N VAL A 170 -13.66 10.62 20.85
CA VAL A 170 -13.01 9.52 20.15
C VAL A 170 -14.02 8.73 19.33
N THR A 171 -13.76 8.61 18.04
CA THR A 171 -14.58 7.83 17.09
C THR A 171 -13.81 6.67 16.47
N LYS A 172 -12.48 6.69 16.50
CA LYS A 172 -11.62 5.59 16.05
C LYS A 172 -10.71 5.11 17.17
N VAL A 173 -10.71 3.80 17.40
CA VAL A 173 -9.84 3.12 18.37
C VAL A 173 -9.07 2.01 17.67
N VAL A 174 -7.76 1.98 17.86
CA VAL A 174 -6.87 0.91 17.37
C VAL A 174 -6.16 0.30 18.56
N LEU A 175 -6.40 -0.98 18.83
CA LEU A 175 -5.73 -1.76 19.86
C LEU A 175 -5.09 -2.97 19.17
N GLN A 176 -3.79 -2.89 18.87
CA GLN A 176 -3.14 -3.90 18.05
C GLN A 176 -1.87 -4.45 18.68
N ASN A 177 -1.52 -5.69 18.35
CA ASN A 177 -0.36 -6.37 18.94
C ASN A 177 -0.44 -6.43 20.48
N LEU A 178 -1.65 -6.55 21.05
CA LEU A 178 -1.91 -6.61 22.50
C LEU A 178 -2.62 -7.91 22.84
N ASP A 179 -2.27 -8.55 23.94
CA ASP A 179 -3.00 -9.71 24.44
C ASP A 179 -4.35 -9.26 25.05
N LEU A 180 -5.43 -9.34 24.28
CA LEU A 180 -6.78 -8.94 24.72
C LEU A 180 -7.74 -10.12 24.86
N ASN A 181 -7.23 -11.36 24.82
CA ASN A 181 -8.08 -12.54 24.81
C ASN A 181 -8.91 -12.68 26.10
N ASP A 182 -8.41 -12.18 27.23
CA ASP A 182 -9.13 -12.17 28.51
C ASP A 182 -9.97 -10.88 28.75
N GLU A 183 -9.69 -9.81 28.00
CA GLU A 183 -10.32 -8.48 28.17
C GLU A 183 -11.47 -8.21 27.19
N ILE A 184 -11.67 -9.07 26.20
CA ILE A 184 -12.64 -8.82 25.13
C ILE A 184 -14.08 -8.68 25.63
N ALA A 185 -14.43 -9.40 26.70
CA ALA A 185 -15.78 -9.38 27.29
C ALA A 185 -16.09 -8.04 28.00
N SER A 186 -15.08 -7.38 28.57
CA SER A 186 -15.21 -6.07 29.22
C SER A 186 -15.00 -4.92 28.25
N LEU A 187 -14.30 -5.13 27.12
CA LEU A 187 -13.85 -4.07 26.21
C LEU A 187 -14.96 -3.11 25.77
N SER A 188 -16.18 -3.60 25.55
CA SER A 188 -17.31 -2.73 25.18
C SER A 188 -17.69 -1.69 26.23
N THR A 189 -17.37 -1.95 27.51
CA THR A 189 -17.54 -1.00 28.62
C THR A 189 -16.33 -0.09 28.83
N LEU A 190 -15.17 -0.49 28.32
CA LEU A 190 -13.90 0.25 28.45
C LEU A 190 -13.71 1.29 27.34
N LEU A 191 -14.54 1.25 26.30
CA LEU A 191 -14.49 2.13 25.14
C LEU A 191 -15.65 3.13 25.13
N PRO A 192 -15.46 4.34 24.57
CA PRO A 192 -16.54 5.28 24.36
C PRO A 192 -17.65 4.72 23.49
N SER A 193 -18.91 5.04 23.83
CA SER A 193 -20.07 4.70 22.98
C SER A 193 -20.07 5.38 21.60
N THR A 194 -19.21 6.37 21.39
CA THR A 194 -18.99 7.11 20.13
C THR A 194 -18.07 6.39 19.15
N VAL A 195 -17.47 5.26 19.53
CA VAL A 195 -16.56 4.52 18.65
C VAL A 195 -17.32 3.99 17.44
N GLU A 196 -16.92 4.47 16.26
CA GLU A 196 -17.43 4.07 14.95
C GLU A 196 -16.51 3.05 14.27
N SER A 197 -15.22 3.09 14.58
CA SER A 197 -14.18 2.22 14.00
C SER A 197 -13.30 1.64 15.09
N LEU A 198 -13.27 0.30 15.17
CA LEU A 198 -12.47 -0.46 16.12
C LEU A 198 -11.57 -1.45 15.38
N ASP A 199 -10.27 -1.34 15.62
CA ASP A 199 -9.26 -2.24 15.08
C ASP A 199 -8.63 -3.04 16.22
N LEU A 200 -8.73 -4.37 16.13
CA LEU A 200 -8.20 -5.34 17.09
C LEU A 200 -7.21 -6.29 16.41
N ALA A 201 -6.42 -5.80 15.46
CA ALA A 201 -5.47 -6.62 14.73
C ALA A 201 -4.40 -7.27 15.63
N ASN A 202 -4.13 -8.56 15.41
CA ASN A 202 -3.12 -9.33 16.14
C ASN A 202 -3.28 -9.24 17.68
N THR A 203 -4.48 -9.54 18.19
CA THR A 203 -4.82 -9.44 19.62
C THR A 203 -5.06 -10.77 20.33
N LEU A 204 -4.62 -11.86 19.70
CA LEU A 204 -4.79 -13.26 20.12
C LEU A 204 -6.23 -13.78 20.17
N LEU A 205 -7.22 -13.02 19.68
CA LEU A 205 -8.62 -13.41 19.74
C LEU A 205 -8.85 -14.76 19.05
N SER A 206 -9.56 -15.65 19.73
CA SER A 206 -9.87 -17.00 19.24
C SER A 206 -11.34 -17.22 18.89
N SER A 207 -12.21 -16.31 19.32
CA SER A 207 -13.64 -16.27 19.01
C SER A 207 -14.05 -14.89 18.49
N PHE A 208 -15.16 -14.84 17.75
CA PHE A 208 -15.73 -13.58 17.32
C PHE A 208 -16.26 -12.79 18.54
N PRO A 209 -15.96 -11.48 18.66
CA PRO A 209 -16.29 -10.70 19.85
C PRO A 209 -17.71 -10.12 19.80
N THR A 210 -18.72 -10.96 19.95
CA THR A 210 -20.15 -10.58 19.84
C THR A 210 -20.57 -9.54 20.92
N GLU A 211 -19.86 -9.49 22.05
CA GLU A 211 -20.08 -8.54 23.14
C GLU A 211 -19.90 -7.07 22.71
N LEU A 212 -19.13 -6.82 21.65
CA LEU A 212 -18.96 -5.48 21.07
C LEU A 212 -20.24 -4.94 20.43
N GLY A 213 -21.28 -5.77 20.26
CA GLY A 213 -22.58 -5.33 19.77
C GLY A 213 -23.31 -4.31 20.66
N THR A 214 -22.84 -4.09 21.90
CA THR A 214 -23.34 -3.00 22.75
C THR A 214 -22.86 -1.61 22.28
N LEU A 215 -21.78 -1.54 21.50
CA LEU A 215 -21.28 -0.31 20.89
C LEU A 215 -22.11 0.04 19.64
N THR A 216 -23.28 0.65 19.85
CA THR A 216 -24.26 0.88 18.77
C THR A 216 -23.78 1.79 17.62
N SER A 217 -22.73 2.59 17.85
CA SER A 217 -22.12 3.44 16.82
C SER A 217 -21.11 2.69 15.95
N LEU A 218 -20.70 1.47 16.34
CA LEU A 218 -19.63 0.72 15.70
C LEU A 218 -20.03 0.26 14.30
N GLN A 219 -19.41 0.86 13.28
CA GLN A 219 -19.65 0.57 11.86
C GLN A 219 -18.51 -0.22 11.22
N GLN A 220 -17.28 -0.06 11.72
CA GLN A 220 -16.11 -0.77 11.20
C GLN A 220 -15.45 -1.59 12.31
N LEU A 221 -15.29 -2.89 12.05
CA LEU A 221 -14.62 -3.82 12.94
C LEU A 221 -13.52 -4.57 12.18
N LEU A 222 -12.27 -4.39 12.59
CA LEU A 222 -11.11 -5.06 12.00
C LEU A 222 -10.54 -6.06 13.01
N LEU A 223 -10.49 -7.33 12.63
CA LEU A 223 -10.08 -8.47 13.46
C LEU A 223 -8.93 -9.24 12.80
N ASP A 224 -8.14 -8.56 11.97
CA ASP A 224 -7.12 -9.19 11.15
C ASP A 224 -6.01 -9.82 12.00
N TYR A 225 -5.30 -10.82 11.46
CA TYR A 225 -4.17 -11.47 12.14
C TYR A 225 -4.51 -12.10 13.50
N ASN A 226 -5.77 -12.47 13.73
CA ASN A 226 -6.19 -13.20 14.94
C ASN A 226 -6.27 -14.72 14.70
N TYR A 227 -6.82 -15.46 15.65
CA TYR A 227 -6.96 -16.92 15.61
C TYR A 227 -8.43 -17.37 15.59
N ILE A 228 -9.32 -16.52 15.08
CA ILE A 228 -10.76 -16.80 15.02
C ILE A 228 -11.00 -17.97 14.06
N THR A 229 -11.75 -18.97 14.51
CA THR A 229 -12.03 -20.18 13.73
C THR A 229 -13.43 -20.25 13.15
N THR A 230 -14.39 -19.56 13.76
CA THR A 230 -15.80 -19.56 13.36
C THR A 230 -16.43 -18.19 13.59
N VAL A 231 -17.42 -17.84 12.78
CA VAL A 231 -18.39 -16.77 13.06
C VAL A 231 -19.77 -17.37 12.85
N ASP A 232 -20.50 -17.61 13.94
CA ASP A 232 -21.74 -18.36 13.91
C ASP A 232 -22.95 -17.46 13.65
N SER A 233 -24.09 -18.05 13.28
CA SER A 233 -25.30 -17.28 12.95
C SER A 233 -25.85 -16.41 14.09
N LEU A 234 -25.39 -16.62 15.33
CA LEU A 234 -25.75 -15.82 16.51
C LEU A 234 -24.78 -14.67 16.76
N ASP A 235 -23.61 -14.67 16.11
CA ASP A 235 -22.54 -13.69 16.27
C ASP A 235 -22.79 -12.49 15.34
N VAL A 236 -23.87 -11.77 15.59
CA VAL A 236 -24.32 -10.66 14.74
C VAL A 236 -24.20 -9.33 15.48
N ILE A 237 -23.58 -8.36 14.80
CA ILE A 237 -23.51 -6.96 15.23
C ILE A 237 -24.08 -6.11 14.09
N ASP A 238 -25.37 -5.80 14.17
CA ASP A 238 -26.11 -5.21 13.05
C ASP A 238 -25.63 -3.81 12.62
N SER A 239 -24.93 -3.08 13.49
CA SER A 239 -24.37 -1.77 13.16
C SER A 239 -23.20 -1.83 12.18
N ILE A 240 -22.58 -3.01 11.98
CA ILE A 240 -21.39 -3.16 11.15
C ILE A 240 -21.71 -2.98 9.66
N ILE A 241 -20.94 -2.09 9.04
CA ILE A 241 -20.86 -1.81 7.60
C ILE A 241 -19.60 -2.44 6.99
N THR A 242 -18.50 -2.45 7.74
CA THR A 242 -17.21 -3.01 7.33
C THR A 242 -16.70 -4.02 8.34
N LEU A 243 -16.51 -5.26 7.89
CA LEU A 243 -15.94 -6.35 8.68
C LEU A 243 -14.70 -6.92 8.00
N SER A 244 -13.58 -6.91 8.71
CA SER A 244 -12.35 -7.55 8.27
C SER A 244 -11.94 -8.64 9.26
N ILE A 245 -11.74 -9.86 8.75
CA ILE A 245 -11.24 -11.03 9.51
C ILE A 245 -10.20 -11.73 8.64
N GLU A 246 -9.26 -10.97 8.09
CA GLU A 246 -8.20 -11.51 7.23
C GLU A 246 -7.10 -12.20 8.05
N ARG A 247 -6.37 -13.14 7.44
CA ARG A 247 -5.23 -13.83 8.05
C ARG A 247 -5.56 -14.48 9.41
N ASN A 248 -6.76 -15.06 9.48
CA ASN A 248 -7.26 -15.80 10.64
C ASN A 248 -7.23 -17.32 10.36
N SER A 249 -7.93 -18.11 11.17
CA SER A 249 -8.05 -19.57 10.99
C SER A 249 -9.50 -19.98 10.67
N LEU A 250 -10.25 -19.11 10.02
CA LEU A 250 -11.69 -19.26 9.85
C LEU A 250 -12.02 -20.48 8.97
N THR A 251 -12.84 -21.39 9.50
CA THR A 251 -13.32 -22.59 8.81
C THR A 251 -14.79 -22.50 8.45
N THR A 252 -15.57 -21.71 9.21
CA THR A 252 -16.99 -21.47 8.97
C THR A 252 -17.34 -20.00 9.15
N PHE A 253 -18.24 -19.49 8.32
CA PHE A 253 -18.84 -18.17 8.46
C PHE A 253 -20.34 -18.30 8.15
N SER A 254 -21.18 -18.11 9.15
CA SER A 254 -22.63 -18.28 9.03
C SER A 254 -23.46 -17.10 9.54
N ALA A 255 -22.81 -16.07 10.07
CA ALA A 255 -23.44 -14.80 10.43
C ALA A 255 -23.93 -14.04 9.20
N VAL A 256 -25.04 -13.32 9.39
CA VAL A 256 -25.61 -12.39 8.42
C VAL A 256 -25.72 -11.03 9.08
N PHE A 257 -24.96 -10.07 8.58
CA PHE A 257 -24.90 -8.70 9.09
C PHE A 257 -25.75 -7.79 8.19
N THR A 258 -26.83 -7.22 8.73
CA THR A 258 -27.87 -6.57 7.93
C THR A 258 -27.35 -5.37 7.10
N ASN A 259 -26.41 -4.59 7.65
CA ASN A 259 -25.89 -3.37 7.04
C ASN A 259 -24.53 -3.54 6.36
N LEU A 260 -24.03 -4.77 6.23
CA LEU A 260 -22.68 -5.03 5.75
C LEU A 260 -22.51 -4.71 4.27
N GLU A 261 -21.56 -3.82 3.97
CA GLU A 261 -21.18 -3.43 2.62
C GLU A 261 -19.79 -3.95 2.23
N TYR A 262 -18.88 -4.12 3.19
CA TYR A 262 -17.49 -4.50 2.96
C TYR A 262 -17.11 -5.69 3.84
N LEU A 263 -16.78 -6.82 3.21
CA LEU A 263 -16.41 -8.05 3.92
C LEU A 263 -15.05 -8.57 3.43
N TYR A 264 -14.09 -8.70 4.34
CA TYR A 264 -12.76 -9.21 4.04
C TYR A 264 -12.48 -10.49 4.83
N LEU A 265 -12.34 -11.61 4.12
CA LEU A 265 -12.14 -12.96 4.66
C LEU A 265 -10.88 -13.62 4.04
N GLY A 266 -9.94 -12.81 3.57
CA GLY A 266 -8.72 -13.30 2.92
C GLY A 266 -7.80 -14.08 3.86
N ALA A 267 -6.98 -14.97 3.30
CA ALA A 267 -6.01 -15.81 3.98
C ALA A 267 -6.59 -16.56 5.20
N ASN A 268 -7.69 -17.28 4.99
CA ASN A 268 -8.35 -18.12 5.99
C ASN A 268 -8.37 -19.60 5.56
N ASN A 269 -9.01 -20.45 6.36
CA ASN A 269 -9.14 -21.89 6.14
C ASN A 269 -10.52 -22.30 5.57
N LEU A 270 -11.20 -21.41 4.84
CA LEU A 270 -12.50 -21.73 4.26
C LEU A 270 -12.33 -22.72 3.10
N THR A 271 -13.12 -23.80 3.14
CA THR A 271 -13.12 -24.85 2.10
C THR A 271 -14.28 -24.70 1.11
N SER A 272 -15.25 -23.85 1.40
CA SER A 272 -16.33 -23.46 0.48
C SER A 272 -16.66 -21.99 0.69
N VAL A 273 -17.18 -21.32 -0.34
CA VAL A 273 -17.71 -19.96 -0.19
C VAL A 273 -18.95 -20.04 0.71
N PRO A 274 -18.94 -19.41 1.90
CA PRO A 274 -20.00 -19.56 2.86
C PRO A 274 -21.35 -19.07 2.34
N THR A 275 -22.42 -19.85 2.58
CA THR A 275 -23.76 -19.54 2.03
C THR A 275 -24.36 -18.26 2.60
N ALA A 276 -24.00 -17.90 3.83
CA ALA A 276 -24.44 -16.66 4.48
C ALA A 276 -24.04 -15.40 3.70
N ILE A 277 -22.93 -15.43 2.95
CA ILE A 277 -22.47 -14.31 2.12
C ILE A 277 -23.56 -13.88 1.15
N PHE A 278 -24.23 -14.83 0.50
CA PHE A 278 -25.28 -14.56 -0.49
C PHE A 278 -26.56 -13.95 0.10
N SER A 279 -26.67 -13.88 1.43
CA SER A 279 -27.78 -13.23 2.13
C SER A 279 -27.54 -11.73 2.39
N HIS A 280 -26.34 -11.21 2.13
CA HIS A 280 -26.00 -9.81 2.36
C HIS A 280 -26.37 -8.94 1.15
N SER A 281 -27.57 -8.35 1.17
CA SER A 281 -28.10 -7.58 0.04
C SER A 281 -27.36 -6.27 -0.23
N ASN A 282 -26.68 -5.71 0.77
CA ASN A 282 -25.95 -4.45 0.67
C ASN A 282 -24.45 -4.65 0.35
N LEU A 283 -24.00 -5.91 0.22
CA LEU A 283 -22.58 -6.21 0.05
C LEU A 283 -22.08 -5.66 -1.29
N LYS A 284 -21.04 -4.83 -1.23
CA LYS A 284 -20.36 -4.20 -2.38
C LYS A 284 -19.00 -4.83 -2.61
N THR A 285 -18.25 -5.05 -1.54
CA THR A 285 -16.88 -5.59 -1.60
C THR A 285 -16.78 -6.90 -0.85
N LEU A 286 -16.16 -7.89 -1.49
CA LEU A 286 -15.86 -9.18 -0.91
C LEU A 286 -14.42 -9.61 -1.24
N ASN A 287 -13.61 -9.87 -0.22
CA ASN A 287 -12.30 -10.50 -0.37
C ASN A 287 -12.30 -11.92 0.18
N LEU A 288 -11.97 -12.89 -0.67
CA LEU A 288 -11.89 -14.32 -0.36
C LEU A 288 -10.52 -14.93 -0.74
N THR A 289 -9.53 -14.12 -1.12
CA THR A 289 -8.24 -14.62 -1.59
C THR A 289 -7.48 -15.40 -0.51
N GLY A 290 -6.59 -16.32 -0.88
CA GLY A 290 -5.77 -17.07 0.07
C GLY A 290 -6.53 -18.14 0.87
N ASN A 291 -7.78 -18.43 0.51
CA ASN A 291 -8.52 -19.59 1.01
C ASN A 291 -8.26 -20.84 0.16
N SER A 292 -8.76 -22.00 0.60
CA SER A 292 -8.54 -23.30 -0.06
C SER A 292 -9.86 -23.96 -0.46
N PHE A 293 -10.61 -23.32 -1.37
CA PHE A 293 -11.92 -23.80 -1.78
C PHE A 293 -11.86 -25.15 -2.52
N THR A 294 -12.69 -26.10 -2.12
CA THR A 294 -12.74 -27.46 -2.68
C THR A 294 -13.82 -27.63 -3.75
N SER A 295 -14.61 -26.59 -4.01
CA SER A 295 -15.65 -26.57 -5.04
C SER A 295 -15.57 -25.28 -5.83
N ARG A 296 -15.70 -25.39 -7.16
CA ARG A 296 -15.78 -24.26 -8.09
C ARG A 296 -17.16 -24.17 -8.74
N SER A 297 -18.17 -24.76 -8.09
CA SER A 297 -19.54 -24.86 -8.60
C SER A 297 -20.50 -23.99 -7.79
N PHE A 298 -21.28 -23.17 -8.49
CA PHE A 298 -22.25 -22.23 -7.93
C PHE A 298 -23.60 -22.39 -8.63
N THR A 299 -24.67 -22.00 -7.96
CA THR A 299 -25.96 -21.79 -8.66
C THR A 299 -25.90 -20.53 -9.50
N THR A 300 -26.81 -20.40 -10.46
CA THR A 300 -26.93 -19.21 -11.32
C THR A 300 -27.09 -17.94 -10.47
N LYS A 301 -27.94 -17.98 -9.43
CA LYS A 301 -28.15 -16.85 -8.51
C LYS A 301 -26.90 -16.48 -7.71
N GLN A 302 -26.12 -17.47 -7.28
CA GLN A 302 -24.88 -17.22 -6.54
C GLN A 302 -23.81 -16.61 -7.45
N ALA A 303 -23.69 -17.09 -8.68
CA ALA A 303 -22.77 -16.51 -9.66
C ALA A 303 -23.18 -15.07 -10.02
N GLU A 304 -24.47 -14.81 -10.22
CA GLU A 304 -25.01 -13.46 -10.42
C GLU A 304 -24.72 -12.54 -9.23
N PHE A 305 -24.96 -13.00 -8.01
CA PHE A 305 -24.64 -12.26 -6.79
C PHE A 305 -23.17 -11.83 -6.77
N LEU A 306 -22.24 -12.78 -6.95
CA LEU A 306 -20.80 -12.50 -6.92
C LEU A 306 -20.37 -11.58 -8.06
N ASN A 307 -21.02 -11.68 -9.23
CA ASN A 307 -20.71 -10.83 -10.37
C ASN A 307 -21.24 -9.39 -10.21
N ASN A 308 -22.30 -9.19 -9.42
CA ASN A 308 -22.89 -7.88 -9.15
C ASN A 308 -22.16 -7.09 -8.04
N LEU A 309 -21.23 -7.71 -7.33
CA LEU A 309 -20.36 -7.01 -6.37
C LEU A 309 -19.51 -5.95 -7.10
N GLU A 310 -19.36 -4.76 -6.50
CA GLU A 310 -18.46 -3.71 -6.98
C GLU A 310 -17.01 -4.19 -7.01
N THR A 311 -16.63 -5.01 -6.03
CA THR A 311 -15.28 -5.58 -5.95
C THR A 311 -15.34 -7.00 -5.40
N LEU A 312 -14.82 -7.94 -6.17
CA LEU A 312 -14.60 -9.32 -5.75
C LEU A 312 -13.11 -9.66 -5.87
N VAL A 313 -12.45 -9.91 -4.75
CA VAL A 313 -11.07 -10.40 -4.72
C VAL A 313 -11.10 -11.91 -4.53
N LEU A 314 -11.08 -12.62 -5.66
CA LEU A 314 -11.06 -14.07 -5.75
C LEU A 314 -10.26 -14.46 -6.99
N SER A 315 -9.50 -15.53 -6.94
CA SER A 315 -8.61 -15.99 -8.00
C SER A 315 -8.73 -17.49 -8.22
N ALA A 316 -8.29 -17.96 -9.39
CA ALA A 316 -8.26 -19.40 -9.68
C ALA A 316 -7.35 -20.19 -8.72
N SER A 317 -6.32 -19.54 -8.15
CA SER A 317 -5.42 -20.16 -7.15
C SER A 317 -6.07 -20.40 -5.79
N ASP A 318 -7.21 -19.76 -5.51
CA ASP A 318 -7.95 -19.95 -4.26
C ASP A 318 -8.80 -21.25 -4.29
N PHE A 319 -8.83 -21.96 -5.42
CA PHE A 319 -9.48 -23.26 -5.58
C PHE A 319 -8.44 -24.37 -5.66
N THR A 320 -8.64 -25.41 -4.84
CA THR A 320 -7.82 -26.63 -4.83
C THR A 320 -8.19 -27.60 -5.95
N VAL A 321 -9.30 -27.33 -6.65
CA VAL A 321 -9.86 -28.13 -7.74
C VAL A 321 -9.90 -27.35 -9.05
N GLY A 322 -9.78 -28.08 -10.17
CA GLY A 322 -9.93 -27.51 -11.52
C GLY A 322 -11.39 -27.18 -11.87
N LEU A 323 -11.61 -26.74 -13.11
CA LEU A 323 -12.96 -26.67 -13.69
C LEU A 323 -13.41 -28.09 -14.06
N ASP A 324 -14.57 -28.49 -13.56
CA ASP A 324 -15.17 -29.81 -13.80
C ASP A 324 -16.63 -29.63 -14.27
N CYS A 325 -16.79 -28.99 -15.43
CA CYS A 325 -18.07 -28.82 -16.12
C CYS A 325 -17.85 -28.54 -17.62
N ASP A 326 -18.86 -28.85 -18.42
CA ASP A 326 -18.87 -28.54 -19.86
C ASP A 326 -18.76 -27.04 -20.10
N ASP A 327 -18.13 -26.65 -21.22
CA ASP A 327 -17.94 -25.23 -21.59
C ASP A 327 -19.26 -24.43 -21.64
N MET A 328 -20.39 -25.12 -21.87
CA MET A 328 -21.73 -24.52 -21.91
C MET A 328 -22.29 -24.13 -20.53
N ASP A 329 -21.72 -24.69 -19.46
CA ASP A 329 -22.15 -24.47 -18.07
C ASP A 329 -21.09 -23.65 -17.30
N GLN A 330 -20.04 -23.17 -17.99
CA GLN A 330 -19.03 -22.27 -17.42
C GLN A 330 -19.48 -20.81 -17.50
N VAL A 331 -19.32 -20.08 -16.39
CA VAL A 331 -19.56 -18.63 -16.33
C VAL A 331 -18.34 -17.92 -15.76
N VAL A 332 -18.01 -16.75 -16.29
CA VAL A 332 -16.93 -15.92 -15.75
C VAL A 332 -17.52 -14.93 -14.75
N VAL A 333 -17.14 -15.07 -13.49
CA VAL A 333 -17.45 -14.12 -12.40
C VAL A 333 -16.21 -13.28 -12.16
N HIS A 334 -16.27 -12.00 -12.53
CA HIS A 334 -15.10 -11.09 -12.54
C HIS A 334 -13.92 -11.68 -13.33
N ASP A 335 -12.84 -12.09 -12.64
CA ASP A 335 -11.61 -12.64 -13.22
C ASP A 335 -11.49 -14.18 -13.01
N VAL A 336 -12.55 -14.84 -12.54
CA VAL A 336 -12.57 -16.28 -12.21
C VAL A 336 -13.69 -16.99 -12.97
N THR A 337 -13.34 -17.97 -13.80
CA THR A 337 -14.32 -18.90 -14.40
C THR A 337 -14.86 -19.84 -13.33
N VAL A 338 -16.16 -20.12 -13.29
CA VAL A 338 -16.80 -21.06 -12.36
C VAL A 338 -17.82 -21.91 -13.09
N CYS A 339 -18.24 -23.02 -12.48
CA CYS A 339 -19.23 -23.93 -13.03
C CYS A 339 -20.63 -23.63 -12.47
N LEU A 340 -21.66 -23.65 -13.33
CA LEU A 340 -23.04 -23.58 -12.90
C LEU A 340 -23.60 -24.99 -12.66
N ASN A 341 -24.18 -25.22 -11.49
CA ASN A 341 -24.69 -26.55 -11.09
C ASN A 341 -26.21 -26.71 -11.24
N ASP A 342 -26.95 -25.68 -11.63
CA ASP A 342 -28.40 -25.67 -11.77
C ASP A 342 -28.92 -25.63 -13.23
N VAL A 343 -28.02 -25.58 -14.22
CA VAL A 343 -28.37 -25.51 -15.66
C VAL A 343 -28.94 -26.84 -16.19
N VAL A 344 -28.60 -27.98 -15.58
CA VAL A 344 -29.05 -29.32 -15.99
C VAL A 344 -30.57 -29.51 -15.80
N ALA A 345 -31.22 -28.79 -14.87
CA ALA A 345 -32.64 -28.98 -14.58
C ALA A 345 -33.60 -28.43 -15.65
N THR A 346 -33.11 -27.75 -16.69
CA THR A 346 -33.95 -27.13 -17.73
C THR A 346 -33.85 -27.78 -19.12
N ARG A 347 -32.98 -28.79 -19.32
CA ARG A 347 -32.79 -29.45 -20.63
C ARG A 347 -33.62 -30.73 -20.82
N GLU A 348 -34.33 -31.23 -19.82
CA GLU A 348 -35.31 -32.32 -19.97
C GLU A 348 -36.73 -31.79 -20.22
N SER A 349 -36.95 -30.97 -21.25
CA SER A 349 -38.32 -30.68 -21.72
C SER A 349 -38.41 -30.20 -23.17
N SER A 350 -37.61 -30.75 -24.09
CA SER A 350 -37.88 -30.54 -25.52
C SER A 350 -37.25 -31.59 -26.43
N SER A 351 -37.82 -32.79 -26.44
CA SER A 351 -37.87 -33.61 -27.66
C SER A 351 -39.04 -34.60 -27.59
N ALA A 352 -40.20 -34.16 -28.07
CA ALA A 352 -41.25 -35.07 -28.49
C ALA A 352 -40.87 -35.65 -29.86
N GLY A 353 -40.71 -36.97 -29.93
CA GLY A 353 -40.53 -37.75 -31.15
C GLY A 353 -41.13 -39.15 -30.93
N VAL A 354 -42.13 -39.48 -31.73
CA VAL A 354 -43.05 -40.61 -31.62
C VAL A 354 -42.50 -41.87 -32.29
N ASP A 355 -42.56 -43.01 -31.59
CA ASP A 355 -42.88 -44.41 -31.99
C ASP A 355 -42.34 -45.31 -30.86
N GLY A 356 -42.97 -46.36 -30.33
CA GLY A 356 -44.03 -47.22 -30.83
C GLY A 356 -43.68 -48.66 -30.42
N SER A 357 -44.30 -49.15 -29.34
CA SER A 357 -44.49 -50.57 -28.93
C SER A 357 -43.34 -51.44 -28.34
N ASP A 358 -43.69 -52.00 -27.17
CA ASP A 358 -43.45 -53.35 -26.63
C ASP A 358 -42.06 -53.81 -26.15
N ALA A 359 -41.88 -53.84 -24.82
CA ALA A 359 -41.88 -55.09 -24.02
C ALA A 359 -41.42 -54.83 -22.58
N GLN A 360 -42.21 -55.32 -21.62
CA GLN A 360 -41.90 -55.36 -20.18
C GLN A 360 -41.25 -56.72 -19.80
N PRO A 361 -40.87 -57.00 -18.54
CA PRO A 361 -39.49 -57.05 -18.08
C PRO A 361 -39.07 -58.44 -17.53
N SER A 362 -37.77 -58.68 -17.37
CA SER A 362 -37.23 -59.76 -16.52
C SER A 362 -35.79 -59.41 -16.13
N SER A 363 -35.58 -58.99 -14.87
CA SER A 363 -34.96 -59.80 -13.80
C SER A 363 -33.57 -60.31 -14.17
N SER A 364 -32.51 -59.80 -13.55
CA SER A 364 -31.88 -60.34 -12.34
C SER A 364 -30.42 -59.81 -12.38
N SER A 365 -29.65 -59.57 -11.33
CA SER A 365 -29.68 -59.94 -9.92
C SER A 365 -28.49 -59.28 -9.23
N GLY A 366 -28.66 -58.90 -7.94
CA GLY A 366 -27.62 -58.86 -6.89
C GLY A 366 -26.64 -57.68 -6.95
N SER A 367 -26.63 -56.72 -6.02
CA SER A 367 -26.40 -56.83 -4.56
C SER A 367 -25.16 -57.68 -4.25
N SER A 368 -24.18 -57.33 -3.42
CA SER A 368 -23.96 -56.24 -2.48
C SER A 368 -22.54 -56.48 -1.92
N SER A 369 -22.02 -55.49 -1.20
CA SER A 369 -21.08 -55.65 -0.07
C SER A 369 -19.59 -55.53 -0.35
N THR A 370 -19.10 -54.32 -0.06
CA THR A 370 -18.01 -54.02 0.88
C THR A 370 -16.76 -54.90 0.90
N SER A 371 -15.64 -54.19 0.66
CA SER A 371 -14.28 -54.41 1.18
C SER A 371 -13.48 -55.60 0.66
N LEU A 372 -12.64 -55.31 -0.35
CA LEU A 372 -11.27 -55.81 -0.43
C LEU A 372 -10.34 -54.70 -0.93
N ILE A 373 -9.69 -54.06 0.04
CA ILE A 373 -8.40 -53.39 -0.07
C ILE A 373 -7.37 -54.44 -0.53
N LEU A 374 -6.23 -53.99 -1.06
CA LEU A 374 -5.01 -54.75 -1.44
C LEU A 374 -4.98 -55.28 -2.89
N GLY A 375 -4.55 -54.43 -3.83
CA GLY A 375 -4.16 -54.91 -5.15
C GLY A 375 -3.59 -53.85 -6.10
N ILE A 376 -4.14 -52.63 -6.10
CA ILE A 376 -3.80 -51.63 -7.14
C ILE A 376 -3.05 -50.41 -6.56
N ILE A 377 -3.24 -50.10 -5.27
CA ILE A 377 -2.56 -49.00 -4.58
C ILE A 377 -1.12 -49.37 -4.13
N CYS A 378 -0.81 -50.66 -3.93
CA CYS A 378 0.58 -51.09 -3.59
C CYS A 378 1.51 -51.20 -4.81
N GLY A 379 0.98 -51.36 -6.02
CA GLY A 379 1.77 -51.48 -7.24
C GLY A 379 2.29 -50.15 -7.79
N LEU A 380 1.48 -49.09 -7.72
CA LEU A 380 1.84 -47.78 -8.27
C LEU A 380 2.73 -46.96 -7.34
N LEU A 381 2.57 -47.09 -6.01
CA LEU A 381 3.46 -46.42 -5.05
C LEU A 381 4.90 -46.98 -5.07
N ALA A 382 5.07 -48.28 -5.30
CA ALA A 382 6.39 -48.91 -5.39
C ALA A 382 7.21 -48.45 -6.62
N VAL A 383 6.53 -48.17 -7.74
CA VAL A 383 7.16 -47.70 -8.99
C VAL A 383 7.58 -46.23 -8.88
N VAL A 384 6.78 -45.39 -8.22
CA VAL A 384 7.12 -43.97 -8.01
C VAL A 384 8.28 -43.82 -7.00
N ILE A 385 8.31 -44.63 -5.93
CA ILE A 385 9.41 -44.59 -4.96
C ILE A 385 10.73 -45.09 -5.59
N ALA A 386 10.70 -46.15 -6.40
CA ALA A 386 11.87 -46.63 -7.12
C ALA A 386 12.43 -45.59 -8.13
N ALA A 387 11.55 -44.82 -8.79
CA ALA A 387 11.94 -43.74 -9.69
C ALA A 387 12.59 -42.56 -8.94
N ILE A 388 12.06 -42.19 -7.77
CA ILE A 388 12.61 -41.11 -6.94
C ILE A 388 13.99 -41.51 -6.37
N ILE A 389 14.16 -42.76 -5.91
CA ILE A 389 15.45 -43.27 -5.42
C ILE A 389 16.49 -43.32 -6.56
N PHE A 390 16.09 -43.72 -7.78
CA PHE A 390 16.97 -43.74 -8.95
C PHE A 390 17.42 -42.33 -9.40
N ILE A 391 16.54 -41.33 -9.32
CA ILE A 391 16.87 -39.92 -9.62
C ILE A 391 17.84 -39.35 -8.58
N PHE A 392 17.63 -39.64 -7.29
CA PHE A 392 18.56 -39.24 -6.23
C PHE A 392 19.92 -39.93 -6.35
N TYR A 393 19.97 -41.20 -6.73
CA TYR A 393 21.21 -41.94 -6.96
C TYR A 393 21.99 -41.39 -8.17
N ARG A 394 21.32 -40.97 -9.27
CA ARG A 394 21.98 -40.30 -10.41
C ARG A 394 22.45 -38.88 -10.09
N ARG A 395 21.71 -38.11 -9.29
CA ARG A 395 22.12 -36.76 -8.87
C ARG A 395 23.33 -36.78 -7.92
N LYS A 396 23.42 -37.77 -7.02
CA LYS A 396 24.57 -37.91 -6.09
C LYS A 396 25.84 -38.43 -6.78
N LYS A 397 25.73 -39.25 -7.84
CA LYS A 397 26.88 -39.74 -8.62
C LYS A 397 27.45 -38.72 -9.62
N LYS A 398 26.65 -37.75 -10.09
CA LYS A 398 27.12 -36.65 -10.97
C LYS A 398 27.91 -35.56 -10.22
N SER A 399 27.73 -35.46 -8.89
CA SER A 399 28.45 -34.51 -8.04
C SER A 399 29.86 -34.96 -7.60
N PHE A 400 30.30 -36.18 -7.94
CA PHE A 400 31.57 -36.75 -7.44
C PHE A 400 32.62 -37.08 -8.52
N VAL A 401 32.35 -36.89 -9.82
CA VAL A 401 33.25 -37.40 -10.90
C VAL A 401 33.80 -36.34 -11.86
N ASP A 402 33.20 -35.16 -12.04
CA ASP A 402 33.72 -34.21 -13.05
C ASP A 402 34.82 -33.27 -12.53
N SER A 403 35.38 -33.53 -11.34
CA SER A 403 36.70 -33.04 -10.94
C SER A 403 37.80 -34.03 -11.34
N LYS A 404 38.23 -34.04 -12.61
CA LYS A 404 39.62 -34.28 -13.08
C LYS A 404 39.69 -34.62 -14.58
N LEU A 405 40.64 -33.95 -15.25
CA LEU A 405 41.25 -34.20 -16.58
C LEU A 405 40.39 -33.82 -17.81
N SER A 406 40.64 -32.68 -18.49
CA SER A 406 41.70 -32.35 -19.48
C SER A 406 41.61 -33.22 -20.77
N SER A 407 41.80 -32.75 -22.01
CA SER A 407 42.36 -31.52 -22.60
C SER A 407 42.31 -31.62 -24.16
N ASN A 408 42.33 -30.45 -24.84
CA ASN A 408 42.91 -30.12 -26.16
C ASN A 408 42.11 -30.15 -27.49
N ALA A 409 42.38 -29.07 -28.26
CA ALA A 409 42.43 -28.87 -29.74
C ALA A 409 41.09 -28.82 -30.54
N ASP A 410 40.85 -28.01 -31.58
CA ASP A 410 41.58 -26.93 -32.30
C ASP A 410 40.57 -26.13 -33.18
N ASP A 411 40.94 -24.87 -33.49
CA ASP A 411 40.72 -24.01 -34.67
C ASP A 411 39.44 -24.04 -35.56
N HIS A 412 38.83 -22.85 -35.76
CA HIS A 412 38.84 -22.06 -37.04
C HIS A 412 37.70 -21.00 -37.10
N PHE A 413 38.08 -19.75 -37.39
CA PHE A 413 37.25 -18.67 -37.93
C PHE A 413 37.41 -18.65 -39.48
N PRO A 414 36.48 -18.07 -40.27
CA PRO A 414 36.62 -16.64 -40.61
C PRO A 414 35.33 -15.83 -40.80
N SER A 415 35.55 -14.53 -40.64
CA SER A 415 34.77 -13.34 -40.95
C SER A 415 34.36 -13.16 -42.42
N SER A 416 33.34 -12.32 -42.67
CA SER A 416 33.40 -11.38 -43.79
C SER A 416 32.78 -10.03 -43.42
N SER A 417 33.59 -9.00 -43.61
CA SER A 417 33.28 -7.58 -43.69
C SER A 417 32.82 -7.22 -45.10
N ASN A 418 32.01 -6.16 -45.25
CA ASN A 418 32.29 -5.10 -46.21
C ASN A 418 31.39 -3.86 -46.06
N ASN A 419 32.08 -2.72 -46.05
CA ASN A 419 31.60 -1.35 -46.14
C ASN A 419 30.90 -1.05 -47.48
N ARG A 420 30.02 -0.03 -47.49
CA ARG A 420 30.18 1.11 -48.42
C ARG A 420 29.33 2.32 -48.03
N GLU A 421 29.97 3.48 -48.19
CA GLU A 421 29.56 4.82 -47.83
C GLU A 421 28.70 5.55 -48.90
N LEU A 422 28.18 6.70 -48.47
CA LEU A 422 28.03 7.99 -49.19
C LEU A 422 26.84 8.22 -50.14
N ARG A 423 25.92 9.13 -49.74
CA ARG A 423 25.84 10.49 -50.32
C ARG A 423 24.87 11.43 -49.57
N GLN A 424 25.37 12.63 -49.25
CA GLN A 424 24.63 13.82 -48.81
C GLN A 424 24.10 14.62 -50.02
N GLN A 425 23.01 15.38 -49.86
CA GLN A 425 22.96 16.87 -49.92
C GLN A 425 21.54 17.47 -50.21
N PRO A 426 21.30 18.78 -49.90
CA PRO A 426 20.10 19.30 -49.22
C PRO A 426 19.25 20.29 -50.05
N TYR A 427 18.15 20.80 -49.47
CA TYR A 427 17.49 22.05 -49.88
C TYR A 427 17.11 22.89 -48.65
N GLY A 428 17.22 24.22 -48.78
CA GLY A 428 17.07 25.18 -47.69
C GLY A 428 15.94 26.22 -47.85
N GLN A 429 15.80 26.99 -46.77
CA GLN A 429 15.28 28.35 -46.58
C GLN A 429 13.87 28.75 -47.10
N LEU A 430 13.06 29.28 -46.18
CA LEU A 430 12.26 30.51 -46.37
C LEU A 430 11.99 31.19 -45.02
N ARG A 431 12.02 32.54 -45.06
CA ARG A 431 11.95 33.50 -43.94
C ARG A 431 10.52 34.03 -43.71
N THR A 432 10.23 34.28 -42.43
CA THR A 432 9.40 35.32 -41.76
C THR A 432 8.40 36.21 -42.54
N SER A 433 7.21 36.39 -41.96
CA SER A 433 6.36 37.58 -42.07
C SER A 433 5.51 37.77 -40.79
N THR A 434 5.38 39.03 -40.37
CA THR A 434 4.89 39.59 -39.10
C THR A 434 3.42 40.05 -39.10
N GLY A 435 2.80 40.17 -37.91
CA GLY A 435 1.69 41.10 -37.58
C GLY A 435 0.41 40.42 -37.06
N VAL A 436 -0.06 40.41 -35.79
CA VAL A 436 -0.25 41.40 -34.68
C VAL A 436 -1.66 41.09 -34.05
N PRO A 437 -1.95 41.46 -32.78
CA PRO A 437 -2.57 40.57 -31.76
C PRO A 437 -3.91 41.08 -31.17
N LEU A 438 -4.44 40.36 -30.17
CA LEU A 438 -5.42 40.86 -29.19
C LEU A 438 -5.03 40.40 -27.78
N GLY A 439 -4.66 41.35 -26.90
CA GLY A 439 -4.53 41.19 -25.43
C GLY A 439 -5.90 41.28 -24.75
N ILE A 440 -6.09 41.30 -23.42
CA ILE A 440 -5.40 41.91 -22.24
C ILE A 440 -6.18 41.36 -20.99
N PRO A 441 -5.84 41.52 -19.68
CA PRO A 441 -4.57 41.73 -18.93
C PRO A 441 -4.34 40.72 -17.77
N MET A 442 -3.08 40.62 -17.32
CA MET A 442 -2.74 40.43 -15.90
C MET A 442 -2.28 41.77 -15.32
N SER A 443 -2.78 42.14 -14.14
CA SER A 443 -2.32 43.31 -13.38
C SER A 443 -1.47 42.86 -12.20
N THR A 444 -0.22 43.31 -12.19
CA THR A 444 0.71 43.26 -11.06
C THR A 444 0.85 44.65 -10.46
N SER A 445 0.98 44.73 -9.13
CA SER A 445 1.67 45.76 -8.34
C SER A 445 1.64 45.26 -6.89
N GLY A 446 2.69 45.22 -6.08
CA GLY A 446 3.93 45.98 -6.09
C GLY A 446 4.07 46.74 -4.76
N VAL A 447 4.72 46.12 -3.76
CA VAL A 447 5.56 46.67 -2.66
C VAL A 447 5.10 47.94 -1.91
N ALA A 448 4.98 47.85 -0.57
CA ALA A 448 5.72 48.69 0.40
C ALA A 448 5.43 48.35 1.88
N MET A 449 6.48 48.40 2.70
CA MET A 449 6.55 48.24 4.15
C MET A 449 6.08 49.48 4.93
N GLY A 450 5.51 49.27 6.12
CA GLY A 450 5.37 50.27 7.19
C GLY A 450 4.83 49.67 8.50
N ILE A 451 5.58 49.82 9.59
CA ILE A 451 5.23 49.68 11.03
C ILE A 451 5.32 51.15 11.57
N PRO A 452 4.60 51.68 12.61
CA PRO A 452 4.30 51.04 13.92
C PRO A 452 3.02 51.46 14.72
N THR A 453 2.84 50.75 15.86
CA THR A 453 2.38 51.16 17.23
C THR A 453 0.88 51.18 17.67
N GLU A 454 0.60 50.31 18.65
CA GLU A 454 -0.04 50.44 19.99
C GLU A 454 -1.45 51.08 20.23
N THR A 455 -2.40 50.20 20.67
CA THR A 455 -3.38 50.23 21.82
C THR A 455 -4.34 51.42 22.10
N PRO A 456 -5.37 51.30 22.98
CA PRO A 456 -6.42 50.27 23.16
C PRO A 456 -7.86 50.86 23.43
N GLU A 457 -8.82 49.96 23.75
CA GLU A 457 -10.10 50.15 24.49
C GLU A 457 -11.35 50.73 23.79
N GLY A 458 -12.53 50.15 24.08
CA GLY A 458 -13.82 50.83 23.89
C GLY A 458 -15.06 49.94 23.71
N ASP A 459 -15.76 49.74 24.81
CA ASP A 459 -16.99 48.96 25.06
C ASP A 459 -18.30 49.40 24.32
N ALA A 460 -19.32 48.54 24.49
CA ALA A 460 -20.77 48.83 24.60
C ALA A 460 -21.72 48.71 23.37
N THR A 461 -22.42 47.57 23.36
CA THR A 461 -23.90 47.39 23.41
C THR A 461 -24.84 48.52 22.95
N THR A 462 -25.82 48.17 22.09
CA THR A 462 -27.29 48.21 22.34
C THR A 462 -28.09 48.01 21.04
N GLY A 463 -29.17 47.23 21.11
CA GLY A 463 -30.00 46.84 19.97
C GLY A 463 -31.21 47.74 19.70
N ILE A 464 -31.99 47.39 18.66
CA ILE A 464 -33.46 47.28 18.57
C ILE A 464 -33.86 47.00 17.10
N PRO A 465 -34.98 46.28 16.85
CA PRO A 465 -35.27 45.58 15.59
C PRO A 465 -36.31 46.29 14.71
N THR A 466 -36.31 46.01 13.40
CA THR A 466 -37.51 46.12 12.55
C THR A 466 -37.41 45.20 11.34
N THR A 467 -38.46 44.41 11.18
CA THR A 467 -38.87 43.61 10.02
C THR A 467 -39.21 44.47 8.81
N GLU A 468 -38.82 44.04 7.60
CA GLU A 468 -39.73 43.84 6.45
C GLU A 468 -38.99 43.19 5.27
N GLU A 469 -39.72 42.30 4.59
CA GLU A 469 -39.30 41.35 3.58
C GLU A 469 -38.96 42.00 2.23
N ALA A 470 -37.94 41.48 1.54
CA ALA A 470 -37.89 41.44 0.08
C ALA A 470 -36.89 40.38 -0.40
N ASP A 471 -37.39 39.42 -1.15
CA ASP A 471 -36.69 38.32 -1.80
C ASP A 471 -35.43 38.77 -2.57
N THR A 472 -34.30 38.13 -2.28
CA THR A 472 -33.20 37.97 -3.25
C THR A 472 -32.45 36.69 -2.93
N TYR A 473 -32.53 35.72 -3.84
CA TYR A 473 -31.69 34.53 -3.85
C TYR A 473 -30.21 34.93 -3.89
N GLN A 474 -29.45 34.61 -2.84
CA GLN A 474 -27.99 34.59 -2.88
C GLN A 474 -27.47 33.25 -2.37
N LEU A 475 -26.61 32.65 -3.22
CA LEU A 475 -25.71 31.55 -2.93
C LEU A 475 -24.95 31.79 -1.61
N THR A 476 -25.11 30.91 -0.64
CA THR A 476 -24.14 30.73 0.45
C THR A 476 -23.40 29.42 0.24
N SER A 477 -22.07 29.55 0.26
CA SER A 477 -21.07 28.50 0.19
C SER A 477 -21.34 27.35 1.15
N LEU A 478 -21.43 26.14 0.59
CA LEU A 478 -21.17 24.92 1.34
C LEU A 478 -19.66 24.85 1.57
N ASP A 479 -19.26 24.90 2.83
CA ASP A 479 -17.93 24.51 3.28
C ASP A 479 -17.65 23.08 2.80
N ALA A 480 -16.71 22.96 1.87
CA ALA A 480 -16.22 21.69 1.39
C ALA A 480 -15.37 21.05 2.48
N ALA A 481 -15.95 20.10 3.21
CA ALA A 481 -15.20 19.17 4.04
C ALA A 481 -14.15 18.43 3.18
N PRO A 482 -12.93 18.17 3.69
CA PRO A 482 -11.92 17.45 2.93
C PRO A 482 -12.36 15.99 2.76
N MET A 483 -12.71 15.61 1.53
CA MET A 483 -12.96 14.22 1.15
C MET A 483 -11.68 13.40 1.39
N ARG A 484 -11.71 12.53 2.41
CA ARG A 484 -10.71 11.46 2.63
C ARG A 484 -10.74 10.49 1.44
N LYS A 485 -9.64 10.39 0.69
CA LYS A 485 -9.46 9.41 -0.40
C LYS A 485 -9.33 7.99 0.18
N LYS A 486 -10.28 7.11 -0.15
CA LYS A 486 -10.32 5.66 0.17
C LYS A 486 -9.31 4.89 -0.71
N PRO A 487 -8.87 3.66 -0.32
CA PRO A 487 -8.04 2.81 -1.16
C PRO A 487 -8.78 2.44 -2.46
N HIS A 488 -8.08 2.59 -3.60
CA HIS A 488 -8.65 2.57 -4.95
C HIS A 488 -9.21 1.19 -5.36
N THR A 489 -10.53 1.01 -5.26
CA THR A 489 -11.30 0.01 -6.02
C THR A 489 -11.52 0.53 -7.45
N PHE A 490 -11.29 -0.31 -8.46
CA PHE A 490 -11.48 0.09 -9.86
C PHE A 490 -12.98 0.24 -10.16
N LEU A 491 -13.47 1.47 -10.20
CA LEU A 491 -14.76 1.80 -10.80
C LEU A 491 -14.66 1.56 -12.31
N SER A 492 -15.74 1.07 -12.96
CA SER A 492 -15.81 1.08 -14.43
C SER A 492 -15.54 2.50 -14.92
N ILE A 493 -14.86 2.67 -16.05
CA ILE A 493 -14.47 3.99 -16.56
C ILE A 493 -15.67 4.92 -16.81
N TRP A 494 -16.87 4.36 -16.90
CA TRP A 494 -18.15 5.05 -17.05
C TRP A 494 -18.74 5.59 -15.76
N SER A 495 -18.23 5.12 -14.62
CA SER A 495 -18.74 5.41 -13.28
C SER A 495 -17.69 6.04 -12.37
N ASP A 496 -16.50 6.34 -12.91
CA ASP A 496 -15.39 6.92 -12.18
C ASP A 496 -15.40 8.46 -12.26
N PRO A 497 -15.75 9.18 -11.18
CA PRO A 497 -15.92 10.64 -11.24
C PRO A 497 -14.61 11.38 -11.55
N GLU A 498 -13.48 10.86 -11.05
CA GLU A 498 -12.16 11.45 -11.30
C GLU A 498 -11.78 11.31 -12.78
N LEU A 499 -11.97 10.13 -13.37
CA LEU A 499 -11.68 9.91 -14.78
C LEU A 499 -12.66 10.66 -15.70
N LEU A 500 -13.96 10.69 -15.37
CA LEU A 500 -14.98 11.43 -16.11
C LEU A 500 -14.68 12.94 -16.13
N SER A 501 -14.13 13.50 -15.05
CA SER A 501 -13.73 14.91 -15.01
C SER A 501 -12.61 15.26 -16.00
N LEU A 502 -11.83 14.26 -16.42
CA LEU A 502 -10.73 14.39 -17.38
C LEU A 502 -11.17 14.10 -18.82
N GLN A 503 -12.44 13.71 -19.04
CA GLN A 503 -12.90 13.22 -20.33
C GLN A 503 -12.92 14.32 -21.38
N VAL A 504 -12.27 14.06 -22.52
CA VAL A 504 -12.38 14.86 -23.74
C VAL A 504 -13.06 14.05 -24.85
N ARG A 505 -13.62 14.75 -25.83
CA ARG A 505 -14.33 14.11 -26.94
C ARG A 505 -13.35 13.45 -27.89
N VAL A 506 -13.60 12.17 -28.22
CA VAL A 506 -12.77 11.40 -29.16
C VAL A 506 -12.77 12.02 -30.57
N GLU A 507 -13.87 12.65 -30.97
CA GLU A 507 -14.01 13.39 -32.23
C GLU A 507 -13.07 14.61 -32.37
N ASP A 508 -12.53 15.12 -31.26
CA ASP A 508 -11.57 16.22 -31.26
C ASP A 508 -10.12 15.74 -31.46
N ILE A 509 -9.89 14.41 -31.65
CA ILE A 509 -8.56 13.79 -31.71
C ILE A 509 -8.33 13.14 -33.07
N GLU A 510 -7.26 13.54 -33.76
CA GLU A 510 -6.85 12.96 -35.04
C GLU A 510 -5.45 12.34 -34.96
N ASP A 511 -5.32 11.07 -35.37
CA ASP A 511 -4.03 10.36 -35.34
C ASP A 511 -3.11 10.82 -36.47
N VAL A 512 -1.91 11.29 -36.13
CA VAL A 512 -0.92 11.78 -37.10
C VAL A 512 0.10 10.69 -37.42
N LYS A 513 0.80 10.16 -36.40
CA LYS A 513 1.79 9.08 -36.56
C LYS A 513 2.07 8.37 -35.24
N GLN A 514 2.47 7.11 -35.29
CA GLN A 514 2.97 6.42 -34.10
C GLN A 514 4.37 6.94 -33.72
N LEU A 515 4.56 7.33 -32.45
CA LEU A 515 5.85 7.78 -31.90
C LEU A 515 6.67 6.62 -31.35
N GLY A 516 6.01 5.64 -30.72
CA GLY A 516 6.68 4.50 -30.12
C GLY A 516 5.75 3.36 -29.72
N SER A 517 6.36 2.21 -29.43
CA SER A 517 5.68 1.04 -28.86
C SER A 517 6.52 0.45 -27.74
N GLY A 518 5.97 0.42 -26.53
CA GLY A 518 6.55 -0.26 -25.37
C GLY A 518 6.04 -1.69 -25.21
N ALA A 519 6.36 -2.30 -24.06
CA ALA A 519 5.88 -3.62 -23.67
C ALA A 519 4.37 -3.64 -23.36
N PHE A 520 3.82 -2.52 -22.90
CA PHE A 520 2.45 -2.41 -22.40
C PHE A 520 1.58 -1.44 -23.22
N ALA A 521 2.16 -0.35 -23.70
CA ALA A 521 1.42 0.72 -24.38
C ALA A 521 2.07 1.11 -25.72
N THR A 522 1.27 1.71 -26.59
CA THR A 522 1.70 2.45 -27.79
C THR A 522 1.47 3.93 -27.59
N VAL A 523 2.34 4.76 -28.13
CA VAL A 523 2.23 6.21 -28.07
C VAL A 523 2.09 6.76 -29.47
N TRP A 524 1.05 7.56 -29.69
CA TRP A 524 0.73 8.20 -30.95
C TRP A 524 0.91 9.71 -30.83
N LEU A 525 1.43 10.35 -31.86
CA LEU A 525 1.28 11.78 -32.06
C LEU A 525 -0.12 12.01 -32.59
N VAL A 526 -0.87 12.87 -31.92
CA VAL A 526 -2.24 13.23 -32.30
C VAL A 526 -2.38 14.73 -32.41
N GLU A 527 -3.27 15.18 -33.28
CA GLU A 527 -3.73 16.55 -33.35
C GLU A 527 -5.04 16.69 -32.58
N TYR A 528 -5.04 17.51 -31.53
CA TYR A 528 -6.18 17.82 -30.70
C TYR A 528 -6.79 19.15 -31.12
N ARG A 529 -8.10 19.17 -31.37
CA ARG A 529 -8.88 20.35 -31.82
C ARG A 529 -8.23 21.10 -32.99
N LYS A 530 -7.61 20.36 -33.93
CA LYS A 530 -6.99 20.89 -35.17
C LYS A 530 -5.95 22.00 -34.96
N SER A 531 -5.31 22.04 -33.80
CA SER A 531 -4.40 23.14 -33.45
C SER A 531 -3.28 22.75 -32.50
N GLN A 532 -3.46 21.70 -31.68
CA GLN A 532 -2.48 21.32 -30.67
C GLN A 532 -1.98 19.90 -30.90
N LEU A 533 -0.66 19.73 -31.01
CA LEU A 533 -0.04 18.41 -31.05
C LEU A 533 0.12 17.85 -29.64
N LEU A 534 -0.38 16.64 -29.42
CA LEU A 534 -0.33 15.91 -28.14
C LEU A 534 0.21 14.49 -28.34
N ALA A 535 0.65 13.87 -27.25
CA ALA A 535 0.99 12.46 -27.21
C ALA A 535 -0.19 11.66 -26.64
N SER A 536 -0.72 10.71 -27.40
CA SER A 536 -1.77 9.78 -26.97
C SER A 536 -1.16 8.44 -26.57
N LYS A 537 -1.14 8.13 -25.27
CA LYS A 537 -0.73 6.82 -24.73
C LYS A 537 -1.95 5.90 -24.70
N ARG A 538 -1.80 4.70 -25.28
CA ARG A 538 -2.88 3.70 -25.42
C ARG A 538 -2.38 2.32 -25.06
N LEU A 539 -3.19 1.50 -24.38
CA LEU A 539 -2.86 0.09 -24.18
C LEU A 539 -2.78 -0.65 -25.52
N ARG A 540 -1.79 -1.52 -25.65
CA ARG A 540 -1.68 -2.42 -26.81
C ARG A 540 -2.92 -3.31 -26.91
N PRO A 541 -3.39 -3.64 -28.13
CA PRO A 541 -4.55 -4.51 -28.30
C PRO A 541 -4.45 -5.82 -27.49
N GLU A 542 -3.28 -6.45 -27.50
CA GLU A 542 -3.00 -7.71 -26.79
C GLU A 542 -2.98 -7.57 -25.25
N ARG A 543 -3.02 -6.34 -24.73
CA ARG A 543 -2.89 -6.00 -23.30
C ARG A 543 -4.14 -5.29 -22.75
N ARG A 544 -5.25 -5.27 -23.49
CA ARG A 544 -6.53 -4.67 -23.05
C ARG A 544 -7.32 -5.63 -22.15
N THR A 545 -6.68 -6.10 -21.08
CA THR A 545 -7.33 -6.88 -20.03
C THR A 545 -7.90 -5.93 -18.97
N LYS A 546 -8.95 -6.32 -18.23
CA LYS A 546 -9.54 -5.48 -17.16
C LYS A 546 -8.49 -4.99 -16.17
N LYS A 547 -7.61 -5.89 -15.71
CA LYS A 547 -6.48 -5.56 -14.81
C LYS A 547 -5.55 -4.49 -15.39
N GLN A 548 -5.21 -4.57 -16.68
CA GLN A 548 -4.29 -3.61 -17.29
C GLN A 548 -4.96 -2.27 -17.60
N THR A 549 -6.24 -2.29 -18.00
CA THR A 549 -7.06 -1.08 -18.12
C THR A 549 -7.20 -0.39 -16.77
N SER A 550 -7.44 -1.15 -15.70
CA SER A 550 -7.49 -0.63 -14.33
C SER A 550 -6.17 0.02 -13.91
N ASN A 551 -5.05 -0.68 -14.08
CA ASN A 551 -3.73 -0.09 -13.80
C ASN A 551 -3.47 1.18 -14.63
N PHE A 552 -3.98 1.24 -15.86
CA PHE A 552 -3.82 2.40 -16.72
C PHE A 552 -4.72 3.58 -16.29
N VAL A 553 -5.94 3.31 -15.81
CA VAL A 553 -6.82 4.32 -15.21
C VAL A 553 -6.19 4.89 -13.94
N GLU A 554 -5.64 4.05 -13.07
CA GLU A 554 -4.94 4.50 -11.87
C GLU A 554 -3.69 5.33 -12.22
N GLU A 555 -2.96 4.96 -13.29
CA GLU A 555 -1.87 5.79 -13.81
C GLU A 555 -2.38 7.17 -14.28
N ILE A 556 -3.50 7.23 -15.02
CA ILE A 556 -4.10 8.49 -15.48
C ILE A 556 -4.49 9.37 -14.29
N LYS A 557 -5.18 8.82 -13.29
CA LYS A 557 -5.57 9.55 -12.08
C LYS A 557 -4.36 10.04 -11.30
N LEU A 558 -3.33 9.22 -11.17
CA LEU A 558 -2.10 9.61 -10.49
C LEU A 558 -1.47 10.85 -11.15
N ILE A 559 -1.30 10.81 -12.48
CA ILE A 559 -0.66 11.90 -13.24
C ILE A 559 -1.56 13.14 -13.29
N ALA A 560 -2.88 12.98 -13.25
CA ALA A 560 -3.82 14.10 -13.21
C ALA A 560 -3.62 15.02 -12.00
N ASN A 561 -3.05 14.50 -10.91
CA ASN A 561 -2.79 15.26 -9.69
C ASN A 561 -1.42 15.97 -9.69
N PHE A 562 -0.61 15.82 -10.73
CA PHE A 562 0.72 16.44 -10.79
C PHE A 562 0.66 17.87 -11.32
N ASP A 563 1.34 18.77 -10.61
CA ASP A 563 1.61 20.13 -11.06
C ASP A 563 3.08 20.48 -10.81
N HIS A 564 3.93 20.17 -11.80
CA HIS A 564 5.37 20.41 -11.72
C HIS A 564 5.99 20.59 -13.11
N PRO A 565 6.88 21.59 -13.32
CA PRO A 565 7.45 21.89 -14.64
C PRO A 565 8.30 20.77 -15.25
N ASN A 566 8.86 19.89 -14.42
CA ASN A 566 9.69 18.76 -14.86
C ASN A 566 8.96 17.40 -14.84
N LEU A 567 7.63 17.38 -14.77
CA LEU A 567 6.81 16.18 -14.99
C LEU A 567 5.98 16.38 -16.26
N VAL A 568 5.82 15.32 -17.06
CA VAL A 568 4.99 15.37 -18.26
C VAL A 568 3.53 15.55 -17.86
N LYS A 569 2.92 16.63 -18.36
CA LYS A 569 1.55 17.04 -18.03
C LYS A 569 0.50 16.20 -18.76
N LEU A 570 -0.51 15.77 -17.99
CA LEU A 570 -1.76 15.23 -18.53
C LEU A 570 -2.68 16.36 -18.99
N ILE A 571 -3.20 16.26 -20.20
CA ILE A 571 -4.17 17.19 -20.79
C ILE A 571 -5.61 16.67 -20.64
N GLY A 572 -5.80 15.35 -20.72
CA GLY A 572 -7.09 14.70 -20.52
C GLY A 572 -7.05 13.22 -20.87
N ALA A 573 -8.21 12.57 -20.83
CA ALA A 573 -8.39 11.19 -21.26
C ALA A 573 -9.58 11.08 -22.22
N ALA A 574 -9.56 10.12 -23.13
CA ALA A 574 -10.66 9.92 -24.07
C ALA A 574 -10.93 8.42 -24.28
N TRP A 575 -12.18 8.06 -24.52
CA TRP A 575 -12.61 6.69 -24.79
C TRP A 575 -14.01 6.68 -25.41
N THR A 576 -14.30 5.67 -26.22
CA THR A 576 -15.66 5.29 -26.64
C THR A 576 -16.07 3.96 -26.02
N ILE A 577 -15.12 3.11 -25.67
CA ILE A 577 -15.28 1.81 -25.01
C ILE A 577 -14.10 1.56 -24.06
N GLU A 578 -14.23 0.70 -23.06
CA GLU A 578 -13.13 0.44 -22.12
C GLU A 578 -11.80 0.04 -22.77
N SER A 579 -11.89 -0.61 -23.92
CA SER A 579 -10.73 -1.11 -24.65
C SER A 579 -9.98 -0.04 -25.46
N ASP A 580 -10.54 1.16 -25.68
CA ASP A 580 -9.91 2.22 -26.49
C ASP A 580 -9.45 3.44 -25.66
N LEU A 581 -9.46 3.30 -24.32
CA LEU A 581 -8.97 4.32 -23.40
C LEU A 581 -7.59 4.84 -23.80
N GLN A 582 -7.49 6.16 -23.89
CA GLN A 582 -6.28 6.88 -24.23
C GLN A 582 -6.03 8.05 -23.28
N ALA A 583 -4.79 8.17 -22.83
CA ALA A 583 -4.30 9.31 -22.04
C ALA A 583 -3.64 10.33 -22.98
N LEU A 584 -4.11 11.58 -22.96
CA LEU A 584 -3.54 12.68 -23.72
C LEU A 584 -2.55 13.44 -22.87
N LEU A 585 -1.29 13.41 -23.27
CA LEU A 585 -0.15 14.02 -22.61
C LEU A 585 0.41 15.15 -23.49
N GLU A 586 1.11 16.11 -22.88
CA GLU A 586 1.87 17.08 -23.66
C GLU A 586 2.89 16.38 -24.57
N TYR A 587 3.04 16.89 -25.80
CA TYR A 587 3.99 16.34 -26.74
C TYR A 587 5.38 16.95 -26.51
N MET A 588 6.37 16.08 -26.29
CA MET A 588 7.78 16.43 -26.13
C MET A 588 8.51 16.18 -27.44
N ASP A 589 8.73 17.24 -28.22
CA ASP A 589 9.23 17.22 -29.60
C ASP A 589 10.74 16.91 -29.74
N GLY A 590 11.50 16.97 -28.64
CA GLY A 590 12.91 16.58 -28.57
C GLY A 590 13.15 15.07 -28.40
N GLY A 591 12.09 14.26 -28.24
CA GLY A 591 12.20 12.82 -28.03
C GLY A 591 12.67 12.44 -26.63
N ASP A 592 13.14 11.20 -26.46
CA ASP A 592 13.67 10.73 -25.18
C ASP A 592 15.19 11.00 -25.00
N LEU A 593 15.64 11.05 -23.75
CA LEU A 593 17.04 11.32 -23.42
C LEU A 593 17.99 10.25 -24.00
N ARG A 594 17.55 9.00 -24.14
CA ARG A 594 18.38 7.93 -24.73
C ARG A 594 18.65 8.21 -26.20
N GLN A 595 17.67 8.72 -26.94
CA GLN A 595 17.84 9.17 -28.32
C GLN A 595 18.87 10.30 -28.39
N TYR A 596 18.73 11.35 -27.57
CA TYR A 596 19.69 12.45 -27.50
C TYR A 596 21.12 11.98 -27.21
N LEU A 597 21.30 11.07 -26.25
CA LEU A 597 22.63 10.54 -25.89
C LEU A 597 23.20 9.57 -26.92
N SER A 598 22.36 8.98 -27.78
CA SER A 598 22.82 8.12 -28.89
C SER A 598 23.27 8.90 -30.11
N ASP A 599 22.95 10.19 -30.19
CA ASP A 599 23.39 11.06 -31.28
C ASP A 599 24.90 11.27 -31.20
N ALA A 600 25.60 11.00 -32.30
CA ALA A 600 27.05 11.16 -32.40
C ALA A 600 27.52 12.61 -32.24
N SER A 601 26.63 13.59 -32.44
CA SER A 601 26.90 15.01 -32.21
C SER A 601 26.84 15.41 -30.74
N THR A 602 26.27 14.57 -29.87
CA THR A 602 26.18 14.85 -28.44
C THR A 602 27.56 14.72 -27.80
N PRO A 603 28.10 15.78 -27.17
CA PRO A 603 29.43 15.73 -26.59
C PRO A 603 29.49 14.74 -25.43
N PHE A 604 30.60 14.04 -25.26
CA PHE A 604 30.86 13.23 -24.06
C PHE A 604 31.22 14.12 -22.88
N GLY A 605 30.95 13.67 -21.65
CA GLY A 605 31.18 14.41 -20.43
C GLY A 605 30.08 15.44 -20.14
N TRP A 606 30.26 16.22 -19.10
CA TRP A 606 29.29 17.21 -18.63
C TRP A 606 29.31 18.49 -19.47
N SER A 607 28.10 18.97 -19.81
CA SER A 607 27.86 20.25 -20.47
C SER A 607 26.72 20.96 -19.75
N PHE A 608 26.55 22.28 -19.96
CA PHE A 608 25.45 23.03 -19.36
C PHE A 608 24.09 22.37 -19.60
N ARG A 609 23.84 21.95 -20.84
CA ARG A 609 22.62 21.26 -21.22
C ARG A 609 22.41 19.95 -20.44
N LYS A 610 23.47 19.17 -20.21
CA LYS A 610 23.35 17.94 -19.41
C LYS A 610 23.13 18.23 -17.92
N PHE A 611 23.69 19.33 -17.41
CA PHE A 611 23.36 19.81 -16.07
C PHE A 611 21.89 20.23 -15.97
N ASP A 612 21.36 20.99 -16.94
CA ASP A 612 19.95 21.39 -16.95
C ASP A 612 19.02 20.18 -16.98
N ILE A 613 19.36 19.15 -17.78
CA ILE A 613 18.64 17.88 -17.81
C ILE A 613 18.70 17.18 -16.45
N ALA A 614 19.89 17.03 -15.86
CA ALA A 614 20.06 16.37 -14.56
C ALA A 614 19.31 17.12 -13.44
N ILE A 615 19.34 18.46 -13.46
CA ILE A 615 18.61 19.31 -12.53
C ILE A 615 17.10 19.13 -12.73
N GLY A 616 16.60 19.14 -13.96
CA GLY A 616 15.18 18.91 -14.23
C GLY A 616 14.69 17.56 -13.68
N ILE A 617 15.47 16.49 -13.87
CA ILE A 617 15.13 15.16 -13.36
C ILE A 617 15.13 15.13 -11.82
N ILE A 618 16.14 15.69 -11.15
CA ILE A 618 16.20 15.63 -9.69
C ILE A 618 15.14 16.52 -9.03
N GLU A 619 14.76 17.65 -9.63
CA GLU A 619 13.66 18.49 -9.14
C GLU A 619 12.31 17.75 -9.23
N ALA A 620 12.09 17.01 -10.32
CA ALA A 620 10.95 16.10 -10.41
C ALA A 620 10.95 15.06 -9.28
N LEU A 621 12.10 14.45 -8.97
CA LEU A 621 12.20 13.50 -7.84
C LEU A 621 12.00 14.17 -6.48
N VAL A 622 12.50 15.39 -6.26
CA VAL A 622 12.24 16.17 -5.04
C VAL A 622 10.74 16.36 -4.84
N TYR A 623 10.03 16.74 -5.91
CA TYR A 623 8.57 16.88 -5.86
C TYR A 623 7.87 15.55 -5.51
N LEU A 624 8.20 14.45 -6.20
CA LEU A 624 7.59 13.14 -5.94
C LEU A 624 7.89 12.60 -4.53
N HIS A 625 9.12 12.79 -4.04
CA HIS A 625 9.53 12.34 -2.71
C HIS A 625 8.98 13.23 -1.58
N SER A 626 8.39 14.39 -1.90
CA SER A 626 7.77 15.29 -0.91
C SER A 626 6.33 14.94 -0.54
N PHE A 627 5.67 14.03 -1.28
CA PHE A 627 4.33 13.55 -0.94
C PHE A 627 4.33 12.82 0.41
N VAL A 628 3.18 12.78 1.07
CA VAL A 628 2.97 12.05 2.32
C VAL A 628 1.83 11.04 2.13
N PRO A 629 2.11 9.73 2.08
CA PRO A 629 3.46 9.12 2.08
C PRO A 629 4.24 9.39 0.78
N PRO A 630 5.58 9.24 0.76
CA PRO A 630 6.39 9.53 -0.42
C PRO A 630 6.00 8.70 -1.65
N LEU A 631 5.97 9.35 -2.83
CA LEU A 631 5.71 8.70 -4.11
C LEU A 631 7.04 8.32 -4.78
N VAL A 632 7.25 7.03 -5.01
CA VAL A 632 8.49 6.50 -5.61
C VAL A 632 8.26 6.22 -7.09
N HIS A 633 9.17 6.66 -7.97
CA HIS A 633 9.02 6.50 -9.42
C HIS A 633 9.17 5.04 -9.88
N ARG A 634 10.19 4.33 -9.37
CA ARG A 634 10.50 2.89 -9.57
C ARG A 634 10.95 2.45 -10.97
N ASP A 635 10.75 3.24 -12.01
CA ASP A 635 11.26 2.94 -13.37
C ASP A 635 12.06 4.11 -13.98
N LEU A 636 12.96 4.70 -13.19
CA LEU A 636 13.77 5.83 -13.65
C LEU A 636 14.89 5.36 -14.60
N LYS A 637 14.86 5.83 -15.85
CA LYS A 637 15.82 5.53 -16.91
C LYS A 637 15.78 6.59 -18.01
N SER A 638 16.82 6.66 -18.85
CA SER A 638 16.90 7.65 -19.93
C SER A 638 15.75 7.60 -20.95
N LYS A 639 15.12 6.44 -21.17
CA LYS A 639 13.93 6.33 -22.04
C LYS A 639 12.66 6.98 -21.47
N ASN A 640 12.61 7.17 -20.15
CA ASN A 640 11.47 7.75 -19.46
C ASN A 640 11.66 9.25 -19.18
N VAL A 641 12.79 9.84 -19.60
CA VAL A 641 13.04 11.28 -19.57
C VAL A 641 12.82 11.83 -20.97
N LEU A 642 11.82 12.68 -21.14
CA LEU A 642 11.49 13.32 -22.41
C LEU A 642 12.04 14.75 -22.46
N LEU A 643 12.41 15.19 -23.65
CA LEU A 643 13.01 16.50 -23.91
C LEU A 643 12.12 17.33 -24.84
N SER A 644 12.00 18.62 -24.57
CA SER A 644 11.48 19.58 -25.55
C SER A 644 12.58 20.04 -26.52
N SER A 645 12.20 20.73 -27.58
CA SER A 645 13.13 21.44 -28.48
C SER A 645 14.00 22.46 -27.77
N ASP A 646 13.51 23.04 -26.67
CA ASP A 646 14.26 23.93 -25.78
C ASP A 646 15.11 23.16 -24.75
N PHE A 647 15.23 21.84 -24.88
CA PHE A 647 15.97 20.93 -23.99
C PHE A 647 15.49 20.95 -22.53
N GLN A 648 14.22 21.29 -22.29
CA GLN A 648 13.61 21.11 -20.97
C GLN A 648 13.35 19.62 -20.76
N ALA A 649 13.89 19.07 -19.68
CA ALA A 649 13.70 17.67 -19.31
C ALA A 649 12.44 17.51 -18.46
N LYS A 650 11.60 16.55 -18.84
CA LYS A 650 10.43 16.13 -18.08
C LYS A 650 10.42 14.62 -17.87
N LEU A 651 10.13 14.19 -16.65
CA LEU A 651 9.99 12.79 -16.30
C LEU A 651 8.61 12.27 -16.69
N SER A 652 8.55 11.03 -17.15
CA SER A 652 7.34 10.37 -17.69
C SER A 652 7.28 8.90 -17.27
N ASP A 653 6.15 8.25 -17.58
CA ASP A 653 5.88 6.81 -17.36
C ASP A 653 5.78 6.41 -15.88
N PHE A 654 4.64 6.78 -15.27
CA PHE A 654 4.34 6.56 -13.85
C PHE A 654 3.56 5.26 -13.58
N GLY A 655 3.43 4.36 -14.57
CA GLY A 655 2.65 3.13 -14.44
C GLY A 655 3.14 2.20 -13.32
N THR A 656 4.41 2.29 -12.94
CA THR A 656 5.02 1.55 -11.82
C THR A 656 5.15 2.37 -10.53
N SER A 657 4.79 3.66 -10.54
CA SER A 657 4.96 4.55 -9.39
C SER A 657 3.92 4.27 -8.31
N ARG A 658 4.33 4.28 -7.04
CA ARG A 658 3.44 3.94 -5.91
C ARG A 658 3.77 4.77 -4.67
N PHE A 659 2.72 5.13 -3.93
CA PHE A 659 2.80 5.70 -2.59
C PHE A 659 3.29 4.63 -1.61
N ARG A 660 4.23 4.97 -0.72
CA ARG A 660 4.80 4.01 0.25
C ARG A 660 3.79 3.70 1.37
N SER A 661 2.94 2.69 1.17
CA SER A 661 2.10 2.05 2.21
C SER A 661 1.63 0.62 1.88
N VAL A 662 2.19 -0.04 0.86
CA VAL A 662 1.76 -1.38 0.41
C VAL A 662 3.00 -2.20 0.02
N GLU A 663 3.20 -3.34 0.69
CA GLU A 663 4.16 -4.37 0.25
C GLU A 663 3.77 -4.87 -1.14
N ASN A 664 4.72 -4.91 -2.09
CA ASN A 664 4.93 -6.04 -3.00
C ASN A 664 5.99 -5.78 -4.08
N THR A 665 6.55 -6.92 -4.52
CA THR A 665 7.65 -7.17 -5.46
C THR A 665 7.39 -6.67 -6.89
N MET A 666 8.44 -6.14 -7.53
CA MET A 666 8.41 -5.85 -8.97
C MET A 666 8.40 -7.15 -9.78
N THR A 667 7.55 -7.23 -10.81
CA THR A 667 7.66 -8.25 -11.85
C THR A 667 8.77 -7.84 -12.81
N ALA A 668 9.95 -8.45 -12.69
CA ALA A 668 11.09 -8.16 -13.54
C ALA A 668 10.76 -8.47 -15.02
N GLY A 669 10.49 -7.43 -15.79
CA GLY A 669 10.40 -7.49 -17.24
C GLY A 669 11.80 -7.63 -17.87
N VAL A 670 11.96 -8.62 -18.74
CA VAL A 670 13.20 -8.91 -19.47
C VAL A 670 13.66 -7.67 -20.27
N GLY A 671 14.82 -7.11 -19.93
CA GLY A 671 15.58 -6.17 -20.79
C GLY A 671 15.85 -4.75 -20.27
N THR A 672 15.34 -4.33 -19.10
CA THR A 672 15.49 -2.93 -18.63
C THR A 672 16.09 -2.77 -17.22
N GLY A 673 16.80 -3.78 -16.71
CA GLY A 673 17.26 -3.78 -15.32
C GLY A 673 18.50 -2.91 -14.99
N ARG A 674 19.15 -2.28 -15.98
CA ARG A 674 20.48 -1.64 -15.81
C ARG A 674 20.48 -0.36 -14.96
N TRP A 675 19.32 0.16 -14.57
CA TRP A 675 19.22 1.30 -13.64
C TRP A 675 18.68 0.86 -12.27
N LEU A 676 18.35 -0.42 -12.09
CA LEU A 676 17.81 -0.92 -10.83
C LEU A 676 18.86 -0.93 -9.73
N ALA A 677 18.44 -0.56 -8.53
CA ALA A 677 19.25 -0.63 -7.34
C ALA A 677 19.50 -2.09 -6.91
N PRO A 678 20.62 -2.40 -6.23
CA PRO A 678 20.94 -3.76 -5.78
C PRO A 678 19.82 -4.41 -4.97
N GLU A 679 19.20 -3.68 -4.05
CA GLU A 679 18.09 -4.14 -3.22
C GLU A 679 16.83 -4.47 -4.03
N VAL A 680 16.58 -3.72 -5.11
CA VAL A 680 15.46 -3.98 -6.01
C VAL A 680 15.72 -5.24 -6.84
N ILE A 681 16.97 -5.47 -7.26
CA ILE A 681 17.34 -6.68 -8.02
C ILE A 681 17.27 -7.93 -7.14
N ARG A 682 17.64 -7.82 -5.85
CA ARG A 682 17.52 -8.92 -4.88
C ARG A 682 16.07 -9.26 -4.52
N GLY A 683 15.14 -8.34 -4.76
CA GLY A 683 13.74 -8.50 -4.38
C GLY A 683 13.51 -8.23 -2.90
N ASP A 684 14.36 -7.39 -2.29
CA ASP A 684 14.19 -6.93 -0.91
C ASP A 684 12.80 -6.26 -0.79
N THR A 685 12.12 -6.40 0.35
CA THR A 685 10.74 -5.87 0.52
C THR A 685 10.73 -4.38 0.90
N ASP A 686 11.83 -3.86 1.44
CA ASP A 686 11.99 -2.49 1.96
C ASP A 686 12.84 -1.56 1.07
N TYR A 687 12.41 -1.33 -0.17
CA TYR A 687 13.02 -0.28 -1.02
C TYR A 687 12.06 0.90 -1.26
N GLY A 688 12.61 2.12 -1.22
CA GLY A 688 11.84 3.37 -1.28
C GLY A 688 12.52 4.45 -2.11
N CYS A 689 12.46 5.71 -1.67
CA CYS A 689 13.06 6.86 -2.34
C CYS A 689 14.55 6.65 -2.69
N SER A 690 15.31 5.94 -1.86
CA SER A 690 16.72 5.63 -2.08
C SER A 690 16.97 4.76 -3.32
N ALA A 691 16.00 3.97 -3.78
CA ALA A 691 16.10 3.21 -5.02
C ALA A 691 16.07 4.14 -6.25
N ASP A 692 15.19 5.15 -6.27
CA ASP A 692 15.19 6.18 -7.31
C ASP A 692 16.51 6.96 -7.32
N ILE A 693 17.12 7.19 -6.15
CA ILE A 693 18.43 7.84 -6.07
C ILE A 693 19.54 7.00 -6.73
N TYR A 694 19.51 5.68 -6.56
CA TYR A 694 20.44 4.80 -7.27
C TYR A 694 20.21 4.84 -8.78
N SER A 695 18.96 4.73 -9.22
CA SER A 695 18.61 4.83 -10.64
C SER A 695 19.02 6.17 -11.24
N PHE A 696 18.91 7.26 -10.47
CA PHE A 696 19.40 8.58 -10.83
C PHE A 696 20.93 8.58 -10.95
N GLY A 697 21.65 7.99 -9.99
CA GLY A 697 23.10 7.80 -10.06
C GLY A 697 23.55 7.05 -11.32
N ALA A 698 22.85 5.98 -11.69
CA ALA A 698 23.11 5.24 -12.92
C ALA A 698 22.85 6.12 -14.16
N LEU A 699 21.77 6.92 -14.16
CA LEU A 699 21.47 7.88 -15.22
C LEU A 699 22.54 8.98 -15.35
N LEU A 700 23.12 9.46 -14.23
CA LEU A 700 24.23 10.41 -14.25
C LEU A 700 25.48 9.84 -14.93
N THR A 701 25.78 8.54 -14.76
CA THR A 701 26.88 7.90 -15.51
C THR A 701 26.59 7.83 -17.02
N GLU A 702 25.34 7.65 -17.38
CA GLU A 702 24.91 7.66 -18.78
C GLU A 702 24.99 9.08 -19.38
N LEU A 703 24.68 10.13 -18.62
CA LEU A 703 24.90 11.51 -19.02
C LEU A 703 26.39 11.82 -19.23
N ASP A 704 27.29 11.31 -18.39
CA ASP A 704 28.73 11.53 -18.56
C ASP A 704 29.32 10.74 -19.75
N THR A 705 28.92 9.47 -19.89
CA THR A 705 29.52 8.55 -20.86
C THR A 705 28.81 8.53 -22.21
N ASN A 706 27.59 9.08 -22.33
CA ASN A 706 26.65 8.88 -23.43
C ASN A 706 26.28 7.40 -23.67
N GLN A 707 26.73 6.46 -22.84
CA GLN A 707 26.52 5.03 -23.03
C GLN A 707 25.51 4.51 -22.00
N ILE A 708 24.85 3.40 -22.37
CA ILE A 708 23.98 2.68 -21.44
C ILE A 708 24.83 2.20 -20.25
N PRO A 709 24.35 2.29 -19.00
CA PRO A 709 25.10 1.83 -17.83
C PRO A 709 25.62 0.40 -18.01
N TYR A 710 26.86 0.16 -17.61
CA TYR A 710 27.56 -1.12 -17.74
C TYR A 710 27.81 -1.60 -19.19
N SER A 711 27.72 -0.75 -20.21
CA SER A 711 28.03 -1.13 -21.61
C SER A 711 29.48 -1.59 -21.81
N ASN A 712 30.39 -1.03 -21.02
CA ASN A 712 31.81 -1.32 -21.01
C ASN A 712 32.19 -2.46 -20.06
N ALA A 713 31.25 -3.02 -19.29
CA ALA A 713 31.54 -4.09 -18.35
C ALA A 713 31.99 -5.36 -19.11
N ARG A 714 33.14 -5.92 -18.71
CA ARG A 714 33.74 -7.12 -19.29
C ARG A 714 33.97 -8.17 -18.21
N GLY A 715 33.77 -9.44 -18.55
CA GLY A 715 34.13 -10.56 -17.69
C GLY A 715 35.65 -10.79 -17.67
N SER A 716 36.11 -11.72 -16.83
CA SER A 716 37.51 -12.14 -16.75
C SER A 716 38.10 -12.65 -18.07
N ASN A 717 37.24 -13.05 -19.01
CA ASN A 717 37.58 -13.49 -20.37
C ASN A 717 37.60 -12.35 -21.42
N GLY A 718 37.45 -11.09 -21.00
CA GLY A 718 37.42 -9.91 -21.87
C GLY A 718 36.14 -9.75 -22.71
N LYS A 719 35.17 -10.65 -22.59
CA LYS A 719 33.88 -10.56 -23.30
C LYS A 719 32.91 -9.62 -22.57
N VAL A 720 32.02 -8.98 -23.34
CA VAL A 720 30.91 -8.19 -22.80
C VAL A 720 30.02 -9.08 -21.93
N LEU A 721 29.69 -8.60 -20.74
CA LEU A 721 28.80 -9.32 -19.83
C LEU A 721 27.36 -9.28 -20.35
N THR A 722 26.63 -10.38 -20.19
CA THR A 722 25.19 -10.42 -20.48
C THR A 722 24.41 -9.62 -19.44
N ASP A 723 23.20 -9.14 -19.78
CA ASP A 723 22.34 -8.38 -18.86
C ASP A 723 22.12 -9.12 -17.54
N MET A 724 21.83 -10.42 -17.59
CA MET A 724 21.62 -11.23 -16.38
C MET A 724 22.88 -11.31 -15.50
N THR A 725 24.07 -11.41 -16.12
CA THR A 725 25.34 -11.41 -15.38
C THR A 725 25.62 -10.05 -14.75
N ILE A 726 25.30 -8.96 -15.46
CA ILE A 726 25.43 -7.59 -14.94
C ILE A 726 24.53 -7.43 -13.72
N LEU A 727 23.24 -7.77 -13.82
CA LEU A 727 22.29 -7.67 -12.70
C LEU A 727 22.75 -8.50 -11.50
N HIS A 728 23.21 -9.73 -11.71
CA HIS A 728 23.73 -10.56 -10.63
C HIS A 728 24.97 -9.94 -9.94
N HIS A 729 25.88 -9.34 -10.70
CA HIS A 729 27.04 -8.65 -10.14
C HIS A 729 26.68 -7.36 -9.42
N VAL A 730 25.69 -6.60 -9.90
CA VAL A 730 25.17 -5.42 -9.22
C VAL A 730 24.49 -5.81 -7.90
N ALA A 731 23.63 -6.82 -7.90
CA ALA A 731 22.93 -7.32 -6.71
C ALA A 731 23.87 -7.84 -5.61
N THR A 732 25.08 -8.28 -5.99
CA THR A 732 26.11 -8.79 -5.07
C THR A 732 27.20 -7.76 -4.75
N GLY A 733 27.03 -6.50 -5.14
CA GLY A 733 27.98 -5.42 -4.87
C GLY A 733 29.30 -5.52 -5.66
N LYS A 734 29.41 -6.41 -6.65
CA LYS A 734 30.64 -6.68 -7.41
C LYS A 734 30.85 -5.77 -8.61
N LEU A 735 29.80 -5.07 -9.04
CA LEU A 735 29.83 -4.21 -10.22
C LEU A 735 29.00 -2.96 -9.98
N HIS A 736 29.57 -1.80 -10.31
CA HIS A 736 28.92 -0.50 -10.24
C HIS A 736 29.11 0.27 -11.56
N PRO A 737 28.18 1.16 -11.94
CA PRO A 737 28.35 2.01 -13.12
C PRO A 737 29.56 2.92 -12.94
N GLU A 738 30.34 3.10 -14.01
CA GLU A 738 31.54 3.95 -13.98
C GLU A 738 31.36 5.20 -14.85
N VAL A 739 31.88 6.32 -14.36
CA VAL A 739 32.06 7.55 -15.14
C VAL A 739 33.37 7.50 -15.92
N ARG A 740 33.55 8.43 -16.86
CA ARG A 740 34.81 8.61 -17.57
C ARG A 740 35.93 9.02 -16.60
N SER A 741 37.16 8.65 -16.94
CA SER A 741 38.36 9.08 -16.22
C SER A 741 38.56 10.61 -16.21
N THR A 742 37.95 11.31 -17.15
CA THR A 742 37.98 12.77 -17.27
C THR A 742 36.81 13.47 -16.57
N CYS A 743 35.95 12.74 -15.85
CA CYS A 743 34.85 13.33 -15.09
C CYS A 743 35.41 14.15 -13.92
N ASN A 744 34.80 15.32 -13.66
CA ASN A 744 35.19 16.20 -12.56
C ASN A 744 35.09 15.43 -11.22
N ALA A 745 36.08 15.59 -10.34
CA ALA A 745 36.13 14.95 -9.02
C ALA A 745 34.87 15.19 -8.18
N SER A 746 34.33 16.41 -8.15
CA SER A 746 33.12 16.75 -7.41
C SER A 746 31.91 15.97 -7.95
N MET A 747 31.80 15.87 -9.27
CA MET A 747 30.69 15.20 -9.93
C MET A 747 30.81 13.67 -9.80
N LYS A 748 32.03 13.14 -9.92
CA LYS A 748 32.33 11.74 -9.65
C LYS A 748 31.95 11.35 -8.22
N ALA A 749 32.34 12.15 -7.22
CA ALA A 749 32.02 11.89 -5.82
C ALA A 749 30.51 11.89 -5.55
N LEU A 750 29.76 12.82 -6.15
CA LEU A 750 28.30 12.84 -6.03
C LEU A 750 27.67 11.58 -6.64
N ILE A 751 28.10 11.16 -7.83
CA ILE A 751 27.62 9.95 -8.50
C ILE A 751 27.92 8.70 -7.68
N GLU A 752 29.14 8.57 -7.15
CA GLU A 752 29.55 7.43 -6.33
C GLU A 752 28.70 7.31 -5.05
N ARG A 753 28.33 8.43 -4.42
CA ARG A 753 27.42 8.42 -3.26
C ARG A 753 25.99 8.01 -3.60
N CYS A 754 25.50 8.32 -4.81
CA CYS A 754 24.21 7.82 -5.27
C CYS A 754 24.22 6.31 -5.52
N LEU A 755 25.37 5.75 -5.90
CA LEU A 755 25.55 4.35 -6.29
C LEU A 755 26.00 3.42 -5.15
N VAL A 756 26.02 3.91 -3.90
CA VAL A 756 26.38 3.10 -2.72
C VAL A 756 25.40 1.94 -2.57
N GLU A 757 25.92 0.75 -2.24
CA GLU A 757 25.10 -0.46 -2.08
C GLU A 757 24.06 -0.30 -0.96
N ASP A 758 24.48 0.20 0.20
CA ASP A 758 23.62 0.48 1.35
C ASP A 758 22.64 1.65 1.05
N PRO A 759 21.33 1.39 0.95
CA PRO A 759 20.35 2.42 0.59
C PRO A 759 20.26 3.57 1.60
N SER A 760 20.56 3.33 2.87
CA SER A 760 20.48 4.33 3.95
C SER A 760 21.58 5.39 3.86
N LYS A 761 22.69 5.08 3.17
CA LYS A 761 23.84 5.97 3.00
C LYS A 761 23.73 6.87 1.76
N ARG A 762 22.72 6.65 0.92
CA ARG A 762 22.52 7.46 -0.29
C ARG A 762 21.95 8.83 0.09
N PRO A 763 22.40 9.92 -0.54
CA PRO A 763 21.86 11.25 -0.25
C PRO A 763 20.40 11.37 -0.71
N THR A 764 19.63 12.25 -0.08
CA THR A 764 18.26 12.55 -0.50
C THR A 764 18.24 13.34 -1.81
N ALA A 765 17.11 13.35 -2.51
CA ALA A 765 16.94 14.12 -3.75
C ALA A 765 17.25 15.61 -3.55
N THR A 766 16.87 16.18 -2.40
CA THR A 766 17.10 17.59 -2.04
C THR A 766 18.60 17.93 -1.93
N VAL A 767 19.38 17.05 -1.30
CA VAL A 767 20.85 17.21 -1.19
C VAL A 767 21.49 17.18 -2.58
N ILE A 768 21.09 16.24 -3.43
CA ILE A 768 21.62 16.10 -4.80
C ILE A 768 21.27 17.32 -5.64
N ALA A 769 20.04 17.83 -5.54
CA ALA A 769 19.59 19.01 -6.27
C ALA A 769 20.43 20.26 -5.92
N TYR A 770 20.76 20.45 -4.64
CA TYR A 770 21.66 21.52 -4.21
C TYR A 770 23.07 21.35 -4.80
N GLU A 771 23.63 20.16 -4.70
CA GLU A 771 24.99 19.90 -5.19
C GLU A 771 25.12 20.01 -6.71
N LEU A 772 24.14 19.55 -7.49
CA LEU A 772 24.16 19.71 -8.94
C LEU A 772 24.17 21.19 -9.36
N ARG A 773 23.35 22.03 -8.71
CA ARG A 773 23.36 23.49 -8.94
C ARG A 773 24.70 24.11 -8.57
N LYS A 774 25.32 23.66 -7.47
CA LYS A 774 26.66 24.11 -7.07
C LYS A 774 27.70 23.74 -8.12
N ASN A 775 27.74 22.49 -8.57
CA ASN A 775 28.67 22.03 -9.60
C ASN A 775 28.47 22.76 -10.94
N GLN A 776 27.22 23.03 -11.34
CA GLN A 776 26.92 23.80 -12.55
C GLN A 776 27.47 25.23 -12.47
N LYS A 777 27.32 25.90 -11.31
CA LYS A 777 27.88 27.25 -11.08
C LYS A 777 29.41 27.25 -11.09
N GLU A 778 30.04 26.26 -10.49
CA GLU A 778 31.50 26.13 -10.50
C GLU A 778 32.04 25.91 -11.92
N MET A 779 31.35 25.10 -12.72
CA MET A 779 31.69 24.93 -14.14
C MET A 779 31.58 26.27 -14.90
N ALA A 780 30.52 27.05 -14.64
CA ALA A 780 30.36 28.37 -15.25
C ALA A 780 31.45 29.37 -14.86
N ALA A 781 31.98 29.28 -13.65
CA ALA A 781 33.07 30.12 -13.19
C ALA A 781 34.45 29.68 -13.73
N SER A 782 34.56 28.46 -14.26
CA SER A 782 35.81 27.91 -14.82
C SER A 782 35.97 28.08 -16.34
N LEU A 783 34.93 28.60 -17.01
CA LEU A 783 34.89 28.97 -18.43
C LEU A 783 35.06 30.47 -18.59
#